data_AF-E9D5F6-F1
#
_entry.id   AF-E9D5F6-F1
#
_cell.length_a   1.000
_cell.length_b   1.000
_cell.length_c   1.000
_cell.angle_alpha   90.00
_cell.angle_beta   90.00
_cell.angle_gamma   90.00
#
_symmetry.space_group_name_H-M   'P 1'
#
loop_
_entity.id
_entity.type
_entity.pdbx_description
1 polymer ?
#
loop_
_entity_poly.entity_id
_entity_poly.type
_entity_poly.pdbx_seq_one_letter_code
_entity_poly.pdbx_strand_id
1 'polypeptide(L)'
;MTQKFDSIPFDIWHEIASYLGPDDYVNLSLVNREMYELLKDDMTARKSAQKFMFHSAECRLAASGQISYCQAIRRAFDVREAVANAQPYSASVVAYAESFQFKQGVLCYKYRDTLRVLNVRDADDTEQVIDVRVAFFEVVLRRKPHDSGERTQITLLHYSDGIASCLCKWAGLAWLVAFDVRPTFSEVGTSRVRTMRQLYSTDELFVRNNASYLYYGTHSGEVQNNHFDYREWLIHGVYLPEDRNLTKRPLQLENVVGSEVGSTICFEIRDDYLYVVSNQTSHEEEEVDWTSFYVCVRIPLSQPTQPIWRRCWRRQHQEGPLNDSWTDLSLKTDEETGNLTIVECRREWRNGGSENYRTFYMQPIDRPSAQAEWEADDLDRRAAELPNDDPLTRTLDAFSKPNYVPPRKRVRRQYHDEYTFEERTSDSRKDFPLSKTKFWTYNHSASSFVDLVNDPRPTKGFSAQADRLRLRIGSRKRKCPIDEQGEEVERGSLYPPEYFHGCGVPVKWSEERYKSRGIKFWPPDDAPEELLQLLCPRTASGRIEAAADERMIVYLTKASQPDGPRQVIVLINFDPTIRFKGLKRLSQPSLTTTSDSGNTNTRSIETDAFATASASSQPKSSSFPSLSRAKSYSTSSRPYSHDAVKGPACRGKKLRYTEPRWFTIESASYHNMPGYWLR
;
A
#
# COMPACT_ATOMS: atom_id res chain seq x y z
N MET A 1 -49.67 -8.74 -2.28
CA MET A 1 -48.96 -8.62 -0.98
C MET A 1 -47.52 -8.28 -1.29
N THR A 2 -46.97 -7.20 -0.75
CA THR A 2 -45.53 -6.95 -0.77
C THR A 2 -44.88 -7.81 0.31
N GLN A 3 -44.25 -8.92 -0.09
CA GLN A 3 -43.38 -9.67 0.82
C GLN A 3 -42.22 -8.75 1.22
N LYS A 4 -41.94 -8.67 2.52
CA LYS A 4 -40.76 -7.95 3.02
C LYS A 4 -39.53 -8.79 2.74
N PHE A 5 -38.46 -8.18 2.23
CA PHE A 5 -37.19 -8.88 1.97
C PHE A 5 -36.66 -9.58 3.23
N ASP A 6 -36.87 -8.95 4.38
CA ASP A 6 -36.52 -9.40 5.72
C ASP A 6 -37.22 -10.70 6.15
N SER A 7 -38.31 -11.09 5.47
CA SER A 7 -39.10 -12.29 5.77
C SER A 7 -38.71 -13.56 5.00
N ILE A 8 -37.61 -13.53 4.24
CA ILE A 8 -37.08 -14.71 3.55
C ILE A 8 -36.43 -15.70 4.55
N PRO A 9 -36.39 -17.02 4.25
CA PRO A 9 -35.69 -18.00 5.07
C PRO A 9 -34.22 -17.64 5.30
N PHE A 10 -33.71 -17.90 6.52
CA PHE A 10 -32.34 -17.57 6.91
C PHE A 10 -31.29 -18.12 5.95
N ASP A 11 -31.45 -19.35 5.42
CA ASP A 11 -30.47 -19.93 4.49
C ASP A 11 -30.34 -19.15 3.18
N ILE A 12 -31.46 -18.63 2.64
CA ILE A 12 -31.47 -17.80 1.44
C ILE A 12 -30.82 -16.44 1.75
N TRP A 13 -31.11 -15.87 2.91
CA TRP A 13 -30.51 -14.62 3.33
C TRP A 13 -28.99 -14.77 3.55
N HIS A 14 -28.56 -15.74 4.34
CA HIS A 14 -27.16 -16.08 4.59
C HIS A 14 -26.36 -16.23 3.28
N GLU A 15 -26.95 -16.85 2.26
CA GLU A 15 -26.31 -16.95 0.95
C GLU A 15 -26.22 -15.60 0.23
N ILE A 16 -27.29 -14.80 0.17
CA ILE A 16 -27.24 -13.44 -0.42
C ILE A 16 -26.23 -12.54 0.31
N ALA A 17 -26.22 -12.56 1.65
CA ALA A 17 -25.30 -11.79 2.48
C ALA A 17 -23.83 -12.15 2.20
N SER A 18 -23.55 -13.40 1.86
CA SER A 18 -22.20 -13.85 1.47
C SER A 18 -21.69 -13.26 0.14
N TYR A 19 -22.56 -12.60 -0.64
CA TYR A 19 -22.19 -11.88 -1.87
C TYR A 19 -22.06 -10.36 -1.67
N LEU A 20 -22.20 -9.86 -0.45
CA LEU A 20 -21.98 -8.44 -0.13
C LEU A 20 -20.52 -8.19 0.25
N GLY A 21 -19.88 -7.20 -0.37
CA GLY A 21 -18.59 -6.67 0.08
C GLY A 21 -18.74 -5.88 1.39
N PRO A 22 -17.64 -5.51 2.08
CA PRO A 22 -17.70 -4.89 3.40
C PRO A 22 -18.58 -3.62 3.44
N ASP A 23 -18.47 -2.81 2.40
CA ASP A 23 -19.21 -1.56 2.24
C ASP A 23 -20.72 -1.80 2.10
N ASP A 24 -21.15 -2.73 1.24
CA ASP A 24 -22.57 -3.07 1.06
C ASP A 24 -23.13 -3.81 2.28
N TYR A 25 -22.32 -4.67 2.91
CA TYR A 25 -22.68 -5.43 4.12
C TYR A 25 -22.97 -4.49 5.30
N VAL A 26 -22.10 -3.51 5.57
CA VAL A 26 -22.35 -2.53 6.64
C VAL A 26 -23.52 -1.62 6.30
N ASN A 27 -23.59 -1.07 5.08
CA ASN A 27 -24.70 -0.19 4.68
C ASN A 27 -26.07 -0.90 4.79
N LEU A 28 -26.18 -2.17 4.39
CA LEU A 28 -27.41 -2.94 4.54
C LEU A 28 -27.75 -3.21 6.02
N SER A 29 -26.75 -3.46 6.88
CA SER A 29 -26.96 -3.63 8.32
C SER A 29 -27.52 -2.38 9.02
N LEU A 30 -27.42 -1.21 8.39
CA LEU A 30 -27.93 0.07 8.89
C LEU A 30 -29.36 0.41 8.39
N VAL A 31 -29.94 -0.40 7.49
CA VAL A 31 -31.27 -0.12 6.91
C VAL A 31 -32.39 -0.28 7.95
N ASN A 32 -32.35 -1.35 8.76
CA ASN A 32 -33.30 -1.55 9.85
C ASN A 32 -32.75 -2.54 10.91
N ARG A 33 -33.47 -2.66 12.04
CA ARG A 33 -33.06 -3.50 13.18
C ARG A 33 -33.06 -5.01 12.89
N GLU A 34 -33.94 -5.50 12.02
CA GLU A 34 -34.03 -6.91 11.66
C GLU A 34 -32.81 -7.32 10.81
N MET A 35 -32.50 -6.53 9.78
CA MET A 35 -31.26 -6.62 9.00
C MET A 35 -30.00 -6.50 9.86
N TYR A 36 -29.99 -5.59 10.84
CA TYR A 36 -28.86 -5.44 11.77
C TYR A 36 -28.58 -6.72 12.56
N GLU A 37 -29.61 -7.34 13.17
CA GLU A 37 -29.43 -8.57 13.95
C GLU A 37 -29.10 -9.78 13.05
N LEU A 38 -29.61 -9.84 11.82
CA LEU A 38 -29.28 -10.91 10.87
C LEU A 38 -27.82 -10.81 10.37
N LEU A 39 -27.32 -9.60 10.08
CA LEU A 39 -25.94 -9.35 9.65
C LEU A 39 -24.92 -9.35 10.80
N LYS A 40 -25.37 -9.56 12.03
CA LYS A 40 -24.54 -9.72 13.23
C LYS A 40 -24.03 -11.17 13.39
N ASP A 41 -24.59 -12.11 12.63
CA ASP A 41 -24.11 -13.50 12.59
C ASP A 41 -22.70 -13.61 12.01
N ASP A 42 -21.78 -14.14 12.81
CA ASP A 42 -20.36 -14.22 12.46
C ASP A 42 -20.08 -15.27 11.38
N MET A 43 -20.95 -16.29 11.21
CA MET A 43 -20.83 -17.26 10.11
C MET A 43 -21.12 -16.62 8.75
N THR A 44 -22.12 -15.74 8.70
CA THR A 44 -22.47 -14.92 7.52
C THR A 44 -21.36 -13.93 7.21
N ALA A 45 -20.90 -13.18 8.22
CA ALA A 45 -19.78 -12.25 8.08
C ALA A 45 -18.50 -12.95 7.63
N ARG A 46 -18.23 -14.17 8.14
CA ARG A 46 -17.08 -14.98 7.72
C ARG A 46 -17.10 -15.30 6.23
N LYS A 47 -18.23 -15.75 5.68
CA LYS A 47 -18.31 -16.05 4.24
C LYS A 47 -18.07 -14.79 3.39
N SER A 48 -18.68 -13.66 3.75
CA SER A 48 -18.45 -12.37 3.06
C SER A 48 -16.98 -11.94 3.15
N ALA A 49 -16.40 -11.92 4.35
CA ALA A 49 -15.03 -11.50 4.57
C ALA A 49 -14.01 -12.37 3.82
N GLN A 50 -14.19 -13.70 3.86
CA GLN A 50 -13.35 -14.66 3.13
C GLN A 50 -13.47 -14.58 1.60
N LYS A 51 -14.45 -13.84 1.08
CA LYS A 51 -14.68 -13.67 -0.36
C LYS A 51 -14.19 -12.33 -0.88
N PHE A 52 -14.40 -11.24 -0.14
CA PHE A 52 -14.14 -9.87 -0.61
C PHE A 52 -12.95 -9.16 0.04
N MET A 53 -12.39 -9.73 1.12
CA MET A 53 -11.30 -9.10 1.86
C MET A 53 -10.35 -10.12 2.51
N PHE A 54 -10.25 -11.33 1.95
CA PHE A 54 -9.47 -12.44 2.53
C PHE A 54 -8.01 -12.08 2.80
N HIS A 55 -7.43 -11.21 1.97
CA HIS A 55 -6.04 -10.75 2.08
C HIS A 55 -5.88 -9.39 2.78
N SER A 56 -6.95 -8.80 3.33
CA SER A 56 -6.88 -7.65 4.24
C SER A 56 -6.18 -8.01 5.57
N ALA A 57 -5.78 -7.02 6.36
CA ALA A 57 -5.26 -7.29 7.71
C ALA A 57 -6.39 -7.71 8.66
N GLU A 58 -7.56 -7.11 8.53
CA GLU A 58 -8.79 -7.36 9.27
C GLU A 58 -9.22 -8.83 9.18
N CYS A 59 -9.28 -9.39 7.98
CA CYS A 59 -9.64 -10.80 7.80
C CYS A 59 -8.56 -11.74 8.36
N ARG A 60 -7.28 -11.35 8.35
CA ARG A 60 -6.21 -12.12 9.02
C ARG A 60 -6.36 -12.10 10.54
N LEU A 61 -6.71 -10.96 11.13
CA LEU A 61 -6.99 -10.83 12.58
C LEU A 61 -8.23 -11.64 12.99
N ALA A 62 -9.26 -11.71 12.15
CA ALA A 62 -10.41 -12.57 12.37
C ALA A 62 -10.07 -14.06 12.24
N ALA A 63 -9.28 -14.43 11.21
CA ALA A 63 -8.84 -15.81 11.00
C ALA A 63 -7.91 -16.33 12.11
N SER A 64 -7.15 -15.45 12.78
CA SER A 64 -6.35 -15.79 13.96
C SER A 64 -7.13 -15.75 15.29
N GLY A 65 -8.42 -15.40 15.26
CA GLY A 65 -9.29 -15.35 16.43
C GLY A 65 -9.06 -14.16 17.37
N GLN A 66 -8.34 -13.12 16.91
CA GLN A 66 -8.11 -11.90 17.70
C GLN A 66 -9.31 -10.96 17.69
N ILE A 67 -10.10 -10.99 16.61
CA ILE A 67 -11.38 -10.28 16.46
C ILE A 67 -12.42 -11.22 15.81
N SER A 68 -13.69 -10.83 15.79
CA SER A 68 -14.74 -11.51 15.03
C SER A 68 -14.73 -11.09 13.56
N TYR A 69 -15.35 -11.88 12.66
CA TYR A 69 -15.50 -11.50 11.26
C TYR A 69 -16.44 -10.29 11.08
N CYS A 70 -17.48 -10.17 11.90
CA CYS A 70 -18.30 -8.94 11.97
C CYS A 70 -17.46 -7.70 12.33
N GLN A 71 -16.52 -7.83 13.27
CA GLN A 71 -15.60 -6.75 13.64
C GLN A 71 -14.61 -6.42 12.52
N ALA A 72 -14.11 -7.43 11.80
CA ALA A 72 -13.24 -7.24 10.65
C ALA A 72 -13.92 -6.45 9.52
N ILE A 73 -15.15 -6.82 9.14
CA ILE A 73 -15.93 -6.11 8.12
C ILE A 73 -16.19 -4.65 8.53
N ARG A 74 -16.61 -4.42 9.79
CA ARG A 74 -16.87 -3.06 10.29
C ARG A 74 -15.59 -2.21 10.31
N ARG A 75 -14.46 -2.73 10.82
CA ARG A 75 -13.18 -2.01 10.83
C ARG A 75 -12.71 -1.66 9.42
N ALA A 76 -12.83 -2.58 8.46
CA ALA A 76 -12.48 -2.32 7.06
C ALA A 76 -13.36 -1.21 6.46
N PHE A 77 -14.67 -1.23 6.72
CA PHE A 77 -15.58 -0.16 6.31
C PHE A 77 -15.23 1.19 6.95
N ASP A 78 -15.03 1.23 8.27
CA ASP A 78 -14.70 2.45 9.02
C ASP A 78 -13.40 3.10 8.50
N VAL A 79 -12.37 2.29 8.20
CA VAL A 79 -11.11 2.75 7.58
C VAL A 79 -11.35 3.28 6.17
N ARG A 80 -12.08 2.55 5.32
CA ARG A 80 -12.36 2.95 3.93
C ARG A 80 -13.15 4.25 3.87
N GLU A 81 -14.18 4.40 4.71
CA GLU A 81 -14.96 5.64 4.83
C GLU A 81 -14.12 6.78 5.42
N ALA A 82 -13.28 6.53 6.42
CA ALA A 82 -12.40 7.55 6.98
C ALA A 82 -11.41 8.08 5.94
N VAL A 83 -10.79 7.21 5.14
CA VAL A 83 -9.94 7.62 4.01
C VAL A 83 -10.78 8.36 2.98
N ALA A 84 -11.84 7.75 2.44
CA ALA A 84 -12.62 8.28 1.32
C ALA A 84 -13.26 9.66 1.61
N ASN A 85 -13.55 9.98 2.87
CA ASN A 85 -14.10 11.28 3.27
C ASN A 85 -13.04 12.27 3.82
N ALA A 86 -11.76 11.90 3.86
CA ALA A 86 -10.68 12.65 4.52
C ALA A 86 -10.96 12.96 6.01
N GLN A 87 -11.35 11.94 6.78
CA GLN A 87 -11.71 12.02 8.20
C GLN A 87 -10.81 11.12 9.08
N PRO A 88 -9.52 11.43 9.23
CA PRO A 88 -8.64 10.66 10.11
C PRO A 88 -9.08 10.71 11.58
N TYR A 89 -8.78 9.66 12.33
CA TYR A 89 -9.09 9.53 13.76
C TYR A 89 -8.00 10.14 14.64
N SER A 90 -6.74 10.11 14.21
CA SER A 90 -5.64 10.74 14.93
C SER A 90 -4.52 11.24 14.02
N ALA A 91 -3.78 12.23 14.51
CA ALA A 91 -2.56 12.74 13.88
C ALA A 91 -1.48 13.02 14.94
N SER A 92 -0.24 12.61 14.70
CA SER A 92 0.85 12.68 15.69
C SER A 92 2.23 12.84 15.06
N VAL A 93 3.15 13.51 15.76
CA VAL A 93 4.59 13.37 15.50
C VAL A 93 5.04 12.07 16.19
N VAL A 94 5.65 11.15 15.45
CA VAL A 94 6.05 9.84 15.99
C VAL A 94 7.53 9.70 16.28
N ALA A 95 8.39 10.40 15.53
CA ALA A 95 9.85 10.37 15.73
C ALA A 95 10.58 11.58 15.13
N TYR A 96 11.83 11.80 15.56
CA TYR A 96 12.82 12.56 14.79
C TYR A 96 13.59 11.60 13.88
N ALA A 97 13.83 11.98 12.62
CA ALA A 97 14.53 11.13 11.65
C ALA A 97 15.32 11.94 10.61
N GLU A 98 16.10 11.24 9.79
CA GLU A 98 16.79 11.77 8.62
C GLU A 98 16.23 11.21 7.31
N SER A 99 15.76 9.96 7.33
CA SER A 99 14.98 9.27 6.28
C SER A 99 14.18 8.13 6.92
N PHE A 100 13.18 7.58 6.22
CA PHE A 100 12.39 6.46 6.72
C PHE A 100 11.93 5.49 5.63
N GLN A 101 11.36 4.37 6.06
CA GLN A 101 10.67 3.37 5.26
C GLN A 101 9.42 2.96 6.04
N PHE A 102 8.27 2.95 5.37
CA PHE A 102 6.99 2.54 5.96
C PHE A 102 6.38 1.41 5.13
N LYS A 103 6.30 0.22 5.72
CA LYS A 103 5.81 -1.00 5.03
C LYS A 103 5.19 -1.95 6.07
N GLN A 104 4.09 -2.61 5.69
CA GLN A 104 3.34 -3.54 6.54
C GLN A 104 2.81 -2.95 7.87
N GLY A 105 2.64 -1.62 7.97
CA GLY A 105 2.26 -0.97 9.22
C GLY A 105 3.42 -0.76 10.21
N VAL A 106 4.66 -0.98 9.79
CA VAL A 106 5.88 -0.77 10.58
C VAL A 106 6.67 0.39 9.99
N LEU A 107 7.14 1.27 10.87
CA LEU A 107 7.98 2.40 10.57
C LEU A 107 9.44 2.05 10.92
N CYS A 108 10.29 1.93 9.90
CA CYS A 108 11.74 1.85 10.08
C CYS A 108 12.34 3.21 9.70
N TYR A 109 13.19 3.80 10.55
CA TYR A 109 13.75 5.13 10.29
C TYR A 109 15.18 5.28 10.78
N LYS A 110 15.92 6.17 10.11
CA LYS A 110 17.29 6.54 10.48
C LYS A 110 17.27 7.75 11.41
N TYR A 111 17.98 7.64 12.54
CA TYR A 111 18.29 8.76 13.42
C TYR A 111 19.76 8.72 13.81
N ARG A 112 20.55 9.70 13.35
CA ARG A 112 22.02 9.72 13.50
C ARG A 112 22.62 8.41 12.95
N ASP A 113 23.46 7.74 13.71
CA ASP A 113 24.10 6.48 13.32
C ASP A 113 23.22 5.24 13.65
N THR A 114 21.97 5.46 14.10
CA THR A 114 21.02 4.38 14.45
C THR A 114 19.92 4.17 13.42
N LEU A 115 19.48 2.92 13.28
CA LEU A 115 18.19 2.55 12.70
C LEU A 115 17.24 2.16 13.82
N ARG A 116 16.00 2.64 13.74
CA ARG A 116 14.95 2.41 14.73
C ARG A 116 13.73 1.82 14.03
N VAL A 117 13.04 0.88 14.69
CA VAL A 117 11.88 0.16 14.14
C VAL A 117 10.74 0.21 15.14
N LEU A 118 9.58 0.71 14.69
CA LEU A 118 8.37 0.87 15.48
C LEU A 118 7.17 0.27 14.74
N ASN A 119 6.44 -0.66 15.37
CA ASN A 119 5.16 -1.12 14.83
C ASN A 119 4.07 -0.09 15.15
N VAL A 120 3.83 0.82 14.21
CA VAL A 120 2.82 1.87 14.35
C VAL A 120 1.39 1.35 14.21
N ARG A 121 1.20 0.19 13.56
CA ARG A 121 -0.10 -0.45 13.38
C ARG A 121 -0.68 -1.00 14.68
N ASP A 122 0.16 -1.64 15.49
CA ASP A 122 -0.24 -2.16 16.80
C ASP A 122 -0.03 -1.12 17.94
N ALA A 123 0.43 0.09 17.58
CA ALA A 123 0.76 1.18 18.50
C ALA A 123 1.74 0.76 19.62
N ASP A 124 2.77 0.00 19.25
CA ASP A 124 3.80 -0.50 20.18
C ASP A 124 4.39 0.62 21.03
N ASP A 125 4.73 0.32 22.29
CA ASP A 125 5.35 1.26 23.22
C ASP A 125 6.88 1.14 23.30
N THR A 126 7.46 0.29 22.45
CA THR A 126 8.90 0.08 22.33
C THR A 126 9.39 0.10 20.89
N GLU A 127 10.66 0.42 20.71
CA GLU A 127 11.38 0.47 19.45
C GLU A 127 12.55 -0.52 19.49
N GLN A 128 12.77 -1.24 18.39
CA GLN A 128 14.01 -2.00 18.20
C GLN A 128 15.05 -1.08 17.55
N VAL A 129 16.23 -0.98 18.17
CA VAL A 129 17.26 0.02 17.82
C VAL A 129 18.56 -0.69 17.49
N ILE A 130 19.14 -0.33 16.34
CA ILE A 130 20.47 -0.79 15.91
C ILE A 130 21.40 0.42 15.83
N ASP A 131 22.52 0.38 16.55
CA ASP A 131 23.68 1.23 16.25
C ASP A 131 24.43 0.64 15.04
N VAL A 132 24.17 1.20 13.86
CA VAL A 132 24.73 0.68 12.60
C VAL A 132 26.23 0.95 12.53
N ARG A 133 26.74 2.04 13.12
CA ARG A 133 28.18 2.31 13.14
C ARG A 133 28.90 1.26 13.98
N VAL A 134 28.43 0.96 15.19
CA VAL A 134 29.04 -0.09 16.04
C VAL A 134 28.91 -1.46 15.37
N ALA A 135 27.72 -1.81 14.86
CA ALA A 135 27.52 -3.07 14.16
C ALA A 135 28.42 -3.22 12.92
N PHE A 136 28.59 -2.15 12.14
CA PHE A 136 29.44 -2.13 10.96
C PHE A 136 30.92 -2.34 11.30
N PHE A 137 31.44 -1.61 12.29
CA PHE A 137 32.83 -1.76 12.71
C PHE A 137 33.12 -3.13 13.34
N GLU A 138 32.24 -3.63 14.20
CA GLU A 138 32.42 -4.94 14.86
C GLU A 138 32.30 -6.11 13.89
N VAL A 139 31.32 -6.09 12.97
CA VAL A 139 31.02 -7.23 12.08
C VAL A 139 31.76 -7.15 10.74
N VAL A 140 31.76 -5.99 10.07
CA VAL A 140 32.37 -5.83 8.74
C VAL A 140 33.88 -5.65 8.86
N LEU A 141 34.30 -4.62 9.60
CA LEU A 141 35.71 -4.24 9.68
C LEU A 141 36.48 -5.07 10.72
N ARG A 142 35.78 -5.82 11.59
CA ARG A 142 36.32 -6.59 12.73
C ARG A 142 37.26 -5.75 13.61
N ARG A 143 36.90 -4.49 13.81
CA ARG A 143 37.67 -3.47 14.54
C ARG A 143 36.74 -2.77 15.53
N LYS A 144 37.33 -2.15 16.57
CA LYS A 144 36.55 -1.20 17.37
C LYS A 144 36.25 0.05 16.54
N PRO A 145 35.09 0.70 16.74
CA PRO A 145 34.88 2.06 16.27
C PRO A 145 36.03 2.94 16.75
N HIS A 146 36.68 3.65 15.83
CA HIS A 146 37.67 4.67 16.14
C HIS A 146 37.10 6.02 15.73
N ASP A 147 37.49 7.09 16.41
CA ASP A 147 37.34 8.45 15.88
C ASP A 147 38.47 8.75 14.90
N SER A 148 38.53 7.95 13.83
CA SER A 148 39.09 8.41 12.57
C SER A 148 38.17 9.52 12.04
N GLY A 149 38.73 10.62 11.52
CA GLY A 149 37.93 11.72 10.95
C GLY A 149 37.03 11.33 9.76
N GLU A 150 37.20 10.12 9.22
CA GLU A 150 36.31 9.52 8.23
C GLU A 150 34.98 9.08 8.86
N ARG A 151 33.92 9.81 8.52
CA ARG A 151 32.55 9.52 8.96
C ARG A 151 31.88 8.48 8.06
N THR A 152 31.37 7.40 8.64
CA THR A 152 30.52 6.43 7.92
C THR A 152 29.22 7.10 7.48
N GLN A 153 28.88 7.01 6.20
CA GLN A 153 27.58 7.42 5.68
C GLN A 153 26.65 6.22 5.68
N ILE A 154 25.48 6.35 6.31
CA ILE A 154 24.46 5.30 6.39
C ILE A 154 23.23 5.80 5.62
N THR A 155 22.68 4.96 4.73
CA THR A 155 21.41 5.21 4.03
C THR A 155 20.48 4.02 4.26
N LEU A 156 19.31 4.25 4.88
CA LEU A 156 18.26 3.23 4.95
C LEU A 156 17.70 2.98 3.54
N LEU A 157 17.57 1.71 3.13
CA LEU A 157 17.15 1.35 1.77
C LEU A 157 15.77 0.68 1.72
N HIS A 158 15.49 -0.26 2.63
CA HIS A 158 14.23 -1.01 2.64
C HIS A 158 13.98 -1.67 4.01
N TYR A 159 12.72 -1.91 4.33
CA TYR A 159 12.28 -2.74 5.45
C TYR A 159 11.12 -3.65 5.02
N SER A 160 11.14 -4.92 5.42
CA SER A 160 10.00 -5.84 5.34
C SER A 160 10.21 -7.05 6.24
N ASP A 161 9.14 -7.60 6.80
CA ASP A 161 9.09 -8.89 7.50
C ASP A 161 10.13 -9.05 8.64
N GLY A 162 10.45 -7.94 9.32
CA GLY A 162 11.44 -7.91 10.40
C GLY A 162 12.90 -7.90 9.93
N ILE A 163 13.17 -7.65 8.64
CA ILE A 163 14.51 -7.44 8.09
C ILE A 163 14.64 -5.99 7.59
N ALA A 164 15.63 -5.26 8.11
CA ALA A 164 15.98 -3.89 7.72
C ALA A 164 17.28 -3.87 6.92
N SER A 165 17.28 -3.22 5.75
CA SER A 165 18.40 -3.18 4.81
C SER A 165 18.94 -1.75 4.64
N CYS A 166 20.25 -1.57 4.71
CA CYS A 166 20.90 -0.26 4.57
C CYS A 166 22.21 -0.30 3.79
N LEU A 167 22.57 0.84 3.20
CA LEU A 167 23.87 1.11 2.59
C LEU A 167 24.79 1.76 3.62
N CYS A 168 25.99 1.22 3.80
CA CYS A 168 27.08 1.83 4.57
C CYS A 168 28.22 2.20 3.62
N LYS A 169 28.58 3.49 3.52
CA LYS A 169 29.76 3.96 2.79
C LYS A 169 30.87 4.37 3.77
N TRP A 170 32.07 3.84 3.59
CA TRP A 170 33.26 4.13 4.41
C TRP A 170 34.54 3.90 3.60
N ALA A 171 35.56 4.77 3.76
CA ALA A 171 36.82 4.73 3.01
C ALA A 171 36.65 4.57 1.47
N GLY A 172 35.63 5.22 0.89
CA GLY A 172 35.29 5.11 -0.54
C GLY A 172 34.57 3.83 -0.96
N LEU A 173 34.47 2.82 -0.08
CA LEU A 173 33.78 1.56 -0.35
C LEU A 173 32.30 1.63 0.08
N ALA A 174 31.43 0.95 -0.67
CA ALA A 174 30.01 0.83 -0.38
C ALA A 174 29.65 -0.61 0.02
N TRP A 175 28.84 -0.76 1.07
CA TRP A 175 28.43 -2.04 1.63
C TRP A 175 26.92 -2.09 1.85
N LEU A 176 26.25 -3.06 1.25
CA LEU A 176 24.89 -3.44 1.58
C LEU A 176 24.91 -4.33 2.83
N VAL A 177 24.13 -3.98 3.84
CA VAL A 177 24.00 -4.73 5.10
C VAL A 177 22.53 -4.93 5.41
N ALA A 178 22.13 -6.15 5.80
CA ALA A 178 20.78 -6.45 6.26
C ALA A 178 20.77 -6.99 7.68
N PHE A 179 19.86 -6.47 8.49
CA PHE A 179 19.72 -6.77 9.91
C PHE A 179 18.36 -7.39 10.23
N ASP A 180 18.37 -8.41 11.08
CA ASP A 180 17.20 -8.97 11.74
C ASP A 180 16.81 -8.12 12.95
N VAL A 181 15.76 -7.32 12.77
CA VAL A 181 15.23 -6.37 13.75
C VAL A 181 14.09 -6.95 14.58
N ARG A 182 13.77 -8.24 14.43
CA ARG A 182 12.66 -8.87 15.18
C ARG A 182 12.94 -8.83 16.69
N PRO A 183 11.94 -8.51 17.54
CA PRO A 183 12.15 -8.43 19.00
C PRO A 183 12.71 -9.73 19.58
N THR A 184 12.15 -10.87 19.17
CA THR A 184 12.62 -12.20 19.58
C THR A 184 13.55 -12.82 18.53
N PHE A 185 14.80 -13.09 18.92
CA PHE A 185 15.76 -13.82 18.11
C PHE A 185 16.02 -15.20 18.73
N SER A 186 15.48 -16.26 18.11
CA SER A 186 15.44 -17.62 18.69
C SER A 186 16.41 -18.63 18.05
N GLU A 187 17.12 -18.23 16.99
CA GLU A 187 18.05 -19.10 16.27
C GLU A 187 19.41 -19.14 16.96
N VAL A 188 19.70 -20.26 17.63
CA VAL A 188 20.98 -20.45 18.32
C VAL A 188 22.11 -20.57 17.30
N GLY A 189 22.99 -19.57 17.26
CA GLY A 189 24.21 -19.57 16.45
C GLY A 189 24.16 -18.74 15.18
N THR A 190 23.02 -18.14 14.81
CA THR A 190 22.95 -17.16 13.73
C THR A 190 23.21 -15.74 14.24
N SER A 191 23.61 -14.83 13.35
CA SER A 191 23.82 -13.41 13.67
C SER A 191 22.57 -12.60 13.35
N ARG A 192 22.34 -11.50 14.06
CA ARG A 192 21.37 -10.48 13.64
C ARG A 192 21.79 -9.78 12.34
N VAL A 193 23.08 -9.77 12.00
CA VAL A 193 23.52 -9.41 10.63
C VAL A 193 23.28 -10.62 9.73
N ARG A 194 22.31 -10.52 8.83
CA ARG A 194 21.87 -11.62 7.95
C ARG A 194 22.61 -11.69 6.63
N THR A 195 23.01 -10.54 6.08
CA THR A 195 23.94 -10.50 4.95
C THR A 195 24.76 -9.21 4.96
N MET A 196 25.91 -9.27 4.30
CA MET A 196 26.85 -8.19 4.11
C MET A 196 27.52 -8.37 2.74
N ARG A 197 27.39 -7.39 1.84
CA ARG A 197 27.95 -7.44 0.48
C ARG A 197 28.59 -6.10 0.12
N GLN A 198 29.83 -6.13 -0.33
CA GLN A 198 30.44 -4.97 -0.96
C GLN A 198 29.77 -4.74 -2.32
N LEU A 199 29.41 -3.49 -2.62
CA LEU A 199 28.84 -3.10 -3.89
C LEU A 199 29.91 -2.44 -4.77
N TYR A 200 29.93 -2.80 -6.05
CA TYR A 200 30.81 -2.20 -7.06
C TYR A 200 30.21 -0.92 -7.67
N SER A 201 28.88 -0.84 -7.74
CA SER A 201 28.11 0.34 -8.13
C SER A 201 27.06 0.64 -7.07
N THR A 202 26.64 1.91 -6.98
CA THR A 202 25.41 2.31 -6.26
C THR A 202 24.50 3.15 -7.16
N ASP A 203 24.63 2.98 -8.48
CA ASP A 203 23.86 3.67 -9.51
C ASP A 203 22.47 3.05 -9.61
N GLU A 204 21.43 3.87 -9.42
CA GLU A 204 20.02 3.47 -9.26
C GLU A 204 19.82 2.18 -8.42
N LEU A 205 20.43 2.14 -7.23
CA LEU A 205 20.37 0.95 -6.37
C LEU A 205 18.95 0.69 -5.84
N PHE A 206 18.30 -0.40 -6.29
CA PHE A 206 17.11 -0.94 -5.62
C PHE A 206 17.49 -2.03 -4.61
N VAL A 207 16.69 -2.14 -3.53
CA VAL A 207 16.70 -3.28 -2.61
C VAL A 207 15.26 -3.67 -2.27
N ARG A 208 14.97 -4.97 -2.28
CA ARG A 208 13.74 -5.57 -1.77
C ARG A 208 14.11 -6.80 -0.95
N ASN A 209 13.45 -7.01 0.18
CA ASN A 209 13.64 -8.19 1.00
C ASN A 209 12.31 -8.67 1.56
N ASN A 210 12.28 -9.92 2.01
CA ASN A 210 11.32 -10.47 2.95
C ASN A 210 12.11 -11.13 4.11
N ALA A 211 11.49 -12.03 4.89
CA ALA A 211 12.15 -12.69 6.02
C ALA A 211 13.31 -13.63 5.62
N SER A 212 13.31 -14.16 4.40
CA SER A 212 14.21 -15.24 3.94
C SER A 212 15.08 -14.86 2.75
N TYR A 213 14.67 -13.87 1.97
CA TYR A 213 15.29 -13.49 0.70
C TYR A 213 15.55 -11.99 0.67
N LEU A 214 16.69 -11.61 0.12
CA LEU A 214 17.01 -10.24 -0.23
C LEU A 214 17.47 -10.20 -1.69
N TYR A 215 16.86 -9.30 -2.46
CA TYR A 215 17.23 -8.98 -3.83
C TYR A 215 17.66 -7.52 -3.91
N TYR A 216 18.71 -7.27 -4.66
CA TYR A 216 19.20 -5.92 -4.94
C TYR A 216 19.72 -5.85 -6.37
N GLY A 217 19.78 -4.65 -6.93
CA GLY A 217 20.35 -4.46 -8.25
C GLY A 217 20.66 -3.00 -8.57
N THR A 218 21.46 -2.81 -9.60
CA THR A 218 21.92 -1.50 -10.08
C THR A 218 21.73 -1.40 -11.59
N HIS A 219 21.45 -0.20 -12.08
CA HIS A 219 21.28 0.10 -13.50
C HIS A 219 22.65 0.32 -14.16
N SER A 220 23.47 -0.73 -14.15
CA SER A 220 24.90 -0.67 -14.50
C SER A 220 25.41 -1.87 -15.30
N GLY A 221 24.52 -2.60 -15.97
CA GLY A 221 24.87 -3.64 -16.92
C GLY A 221 25.27 -3.02 -18.25
N GLU A 222 26.41 -3.45 -18.80
CA GLU A 222 26.84 -3.06 -20.15
C GLU A 222 26.28 -4.06 -21.18
N VAL A 223 25.77 -3.53 -22.30
CA VAL A 223 25.25 -4.37 -23.40
C VAL A 223 26.40 -4.77 -24.30
N GLN A 224 26.66 -6.07 -24.40
CA GLN A 224 27.93 -6.58 -24.94
C GLN A 224 28.13 -6.41 -26.46
N ASN A 225 27.12 -5.91 -27.20
CA ASN A 225 27.06 -5.94 -28.67
C ASN A 225 26.47 -4.68 -29.36
N ASN A 226 26.15 -3.58 -28.66
CA ASN A 226 25.42 -2.45 -29.27
C ASN A 226 26.25 -1.16 -29.41
N HIS A 227 25.88 -0.30 -30.36
CA HIS A 227 26.53 1.00 -30.62
C HIS A 227 26.00 2.14 -29.71
N PHE A 228 25.01 1.85 -28.86
CA PHE A 228 24.31 2.82 -28.02
C PHE A 228 24.65 2.63 -26.54
N ASP A 229 24.90 3.74 -25.83
CA ASP A 229 25.30 3.78 -24.40
C ASP A 229 24.09 3.70 -23.46
N TYR A 230 23.26 2.66 -23.59
CA TYR A 230 22.22 2.34 -22.61
C TYR A 230 22.67 1.21 -21.68
N ARG A 231 22.21 1.30 -20.43
CA ARG A 231 22.53 0.34 -19.36
C ARG A 231 21.36 -0.59 -19.11
N GLU A 232 21.67 -1.75 -18.53
CA GLU A 232 20.67 -2.74 -18.12
C GLU A 232 20.71 -3.00 -16.62
N TRP A 233 19.63 -3.59 -16.10
CA TRP A 233 19.52 -3.94 -14.69
C TRP A 233 20.30 -5.21 -14.35
N LEU A 234 21.28 -5.10 -13.46
CA LEU A 234 22.01 -6.23 -12.88
C LEU A 234 21.41 -6.61 -11.52
N ILE A 235 20.79 -7.78 -11.43
CA ILE A 235 20.08 -8.26 -10.24
C ILE A 235 20.85 -9.35 -9.52
N HIS A 236 21.00 -9.20 -8.21
CA HIS A 236 21.56 -10.17 -7.29
C HIS A 236 20.49 -10.68 -6.32
N GLY A 237 20.53 -11.96 -5.98
CA GLY A 237 19.68 -12.58 -4.96
C GLY A 237 20.52 -13.23 -3.86
N VAL A 238 20.10 -13.07 -2.60
CA VAL A 238 20.71 -13.67 -1.41
C VAL A 238 19.64 -14.37 -0.57
N TYR A 239 19.92 -15.59 -0.14
CA TYR A 239 19.16 -16.32 0.88
C TYR A 239 19.72 -15.99 2.27
N LEU A 240 18.95 -15.22 3.04
CA LEU A 240 19.34 -14.58 4.29
C LEU A 240 19.68 -15.56 5.44
N PRO A 241 19.02 -16.72 5.62
CA PRO A 241 19.33 -17.63 6.72
C PRO A 241 20.74 -18.24 6.66
N GLU A 242 21.31 -18.42 5.46
CA GLU A 242 22.63 -19.01 5.23
C GLU A 242 23.68 -18.00 4.72
N ASP A 243 23.31 -16.72 4.58
CA ASP A 243 24.06 -15.70 3.83
C ASP A 243 24.53 -16.19 2.44
N ARG A 244 23.67 -16.95 1.74
CA ARG A 244 24.04 -17.67 0.51
C ARG A 244 23.60 -16.91 -0.73
N ASN A 245 24.53 -16.59 -1.63
CA ASN A 245 24.18 -16.04 -2.95
C ASN A 245 23.38 -17.08 -3.76
N LEU A 246 22.24 -16.65 -4.31
CA LEU A 246 21.35 -17.47 -5.13
C LEU A 246 21.78 -17.50 -6.60
N THR A 247 22.49 -16.46 -7.05
CA THR A 247 23.11 -16.40 -8.37
C THR A 247 24.64 -16.41 -8.25
N LYS A 248 25.33 -17.07 -9.19
CA LYS A 248 26.82 -17.06 -9.28
C LYS A 248 27.36 -15.79 -9.94
N ARG A 249 26.54 -15.13 -10.76
CA ARG A 249 26.75 -13.85 -11.47
C ARG A 249 25.44 -13.06 -11.36
N PRO A 250 25.43 -11.72 -11.47
CA PRO A 250 24.16 -11.00 -11.59
C PRO A 250 23.30 -11.55 -12.73
N LEU A 251 21.99 -11.57 -12.52
CA LEU A 251 21.00 -11.74 -13.58
C LEU A 251 20.86 -10.40 -14.28
N GLN A 252 21.27 -10.32 -15.54
CA GLN A 252 21.08 -9.16 -16.39
C GLN A 252 19.67 -9.21 -17.00
N LEU A 253 18.89 -8.14 -16.86
CA LEU A 253 17.55 -8.05 -17.45
C LEU A 253 17.62 -7.36 -18.81
N GLU A 254 17.94 -8.17 -19.82
CA GLU A 254 17.96 -7.77 -21.23
C GLU A 254 16.58 -7.23 -21.66
N ASN A 255 16.54 -6.07 -22.33
CA ASN A 255 15.31 -5.42 -22.81
C ASN A 255 14.30 -4.96 -21.73
N VAL A 256 14.73 -4.74 -20.47
CA VAL A 256 13.92 -3.97 -19.49
C VAL A 256 14.36 -2.52 -19.51
N VAL A 257 13.57 -1.68 -20.20
CA VAL A 257 13.76 -0.23 -20.25
C VAL A 257 13.32 0.42 -18.93
N GLY A 258 13.93 1.55 -18.57
CA GLY A 258 13.53 2.40 -17.45
C GLY A 258 14.44 2.27 -16.23
N SER A 259 14.92 3.41 -15.75
CA SER A 259 15.89 3.53 -14.65
C SER A 259 15.29 4.11 -13.36
N GLU A 260 14.25 4.95 -13.46
CA GLU A 260 13.69 5.68 -12.32
C GLU A 260 12.68 4.82 -11.54
N VAL A 261 13.14 4.31 -10.39
CA VAL A 261 12.34 3.42 -9.54
C VAL A 261 11.15 4.17 -8.92
N GLY A 262 9.93 3.71 -9.23
CA GLY A 262 8.67 4.32 -8.83
C GLY A 262 8.04 5.22 -9.90
N SER A 263 8.69 5.41 -11.05
CA SER A 263 8.22 6.25 -12.16
C SER A 263 8.18 5.48 -13.48
N THR A 264 9.35 4.96 -13.92
CA THR A 264 9.46 4.16 -15.15
C THR A 264 9.57 2.66 -14.89
N ILE A 265 10.10 2.28 -13.73
CA ILE A 265 10.24 0.87 -13.31
C ILE A 265 9.86 0.66 -11.84
N CYS A 266 9.33 -0.52 -11.50
CA CYS A 266 8.95 -0.89 -10.14
C CYS A 266 9.40 -2.32 -9.80
N PHE A 267 9.82 -2.51 -8.54
CA PHE A 267 10.28 -3.79 -7.99
C PHE A 267 9.48 -4.13 -6.73
N GLU A 268 8.98 -5.37 -6.59
CA GLU A 268 8.33 -5.86 -5.36
C GLU A 268 8.46 -7.38 -5.20
N ILE A 269 8.54 -7.87 -3.96
CA ILE A 269 8.59 -9.29 -3.65
C ILE A 269 7.21 -9.78 -3.19
N ARG A 270 6.69 -10.83 -3.82
CA ARG A 270 5.39 -11.43 -3.49
C ARG A 270 5.33 -12.89 -3.97
N ASP A 271 4.63 -13.76 -3.24
CA ASP A 271 4.29 -15.14 -3.66
C ASP A 271 5.47 -15.97 -4.18
N ASP A 272 6.64 -15.87 -3.53
CA ASP A 272 7.89 -16.53 -3.94
C ASP A 272 8.48 -16.07 -5.29
N TYR A 273 8.11 -14.87 -5.77
CA TYR A 273 8.75 -14.17 -6.89
C TYR A 273 9.20 -12.75 -6.51
N LEU A 274 10.29 -12.30 -7.13
CA LEU A 274 10.54 -10.88 -7.38
C LEU A 274 9.80 -10.49 -8.66
N TYR A 275 8.94 -9.48 -8.58
CA TYR A 275 8.27 -8.85 -9.71
C TYR A 275 9.06 -7.60 -10.10
N VAL A 276 9.28 -7.46 -11.40
CA VAL A 276 9.82 -6.25 -12.05
C VAL A 276 8.78 -5.81 -13.07
N VAL A 277 8.38 -4.55 -13.03
CA VAL A 277 7.44 -3.97 -14.00
C VAL A 277 7.99 -2.66 -14.52
N SER A 278 8.16 -2.56 -15.83
CA SER A 278 8.44 -1.32 -16.55
C SER A 278 7.21 -0.86 -17.33
N ASN A 279 7.05 0.45 -17.49
CA ASN A 279 6.04 1.08 -18.35
C ASN A 279 6.58 1.58 -19.70
N GLN A 280 7.87 1.38 -19.98
CA GLN A 280 8.55 1.72 -21.24
C GLN A 280 8.83 0.48 -22.09
N THR A 281 8.78 0.62 -23.42
CA THR A 281 8.96 -0.46 -24.40
C THR A 281 10.25 -0.37 -25.21
N SER A 282 10.75 0.83 -25.48
CA SER A 282 11.96 1.09 -26.28
C SER A 282 12.87 2.13 -25.61
N HIS A 283 14.17 2.09 -25.93
CA HIS A 283 15.15 3.09 -25.50
C HIS A 283 15.21 4.32 -26.43
N GLU A 284 14.51 4.28 -27.56
CA GLU A 284 14.55 5.30 -28.61
C GLU A 284 13.35 6.25 -28.45
N GLU A 285 13.60 7.55 -28.29
CA GLU A 285 12.54 8.57 -28.09
C GLU A 285 11.66 8.80 -29.34
N GLU A 286 12.09 8.32 -30.51
CA GLU A 286 11.46 8.56 -31.81
C GLU A 286 10.70 7.33 -32.39
N GLU A 287 10.65 6.20 -31.69
CA GLU A 287 9.93 5.01 -32.21
C GLU A 287 8.41 5.19 -32.15
N VAL A 288 7.74 5.01 -33.30
CA VAL A 288 6.30 5.23 -33.45
C VAL A 288 5.51 4.01 -32.96
N ASP A 289 5.33 3.93 -31.64
CA ASP A 289 4.50 2.91 -31.00
C ASP A 289 3.01 3.33 -30.94
N TRP A 290 2.15 2.65 -31.73
CA TRP A 290 0.70 2.85 -31.62
C TRP A 290 0.16 2.39 -30.27
N THR A 291 0.72 1.31 -29.73
CA THR A 291 0.30 0.67 -28.50
C THR A 291 1.47 0.43 -27.56
N SER A 292 1.48 1.12 -26.42
CA SER A 292 2.44 0.85 -25.35
C SER A 292 2.02 -0.36 -24.51
N PHE A 293 3.01 -1.07 -23.97
CA PHE A 293 2.83 -2.21 -23.07
C PHE A 293 3.56 -1.96 -21.75
N TYR A 294 3.12 -2.63 -20.68
CA TYR A 294 4.00 -2.86 -19.54
C TYR A 294 4.83 -4.12 -19.81
N VAL A 295 6.12 -4.07 -19.50
CA VAL A 295 7.00 -5.23 -19.48
C VAL A 295 7.04 -5.76 -18.04
N CYS A 296 6.53 -6.98 -17.83
CA CYS A 296 6.45 -7.63 -16.54
C CYS A 296 7.37 -8.85 -16.49
N VAL A 297 8.37 -8.84 -15.60
CA VAL A 297 9.28 -9.96 -15.37
C VAL A 297 9.02 -10.54 -13.99
N ARG A 298 8.87 -11.87 -13.89
CA ARG A 298 8.74 -12.60 -12.63
C ARG A 298 9.93 -13.53 -12.45
N ILE A 299 10.71 -13.30 -11.40
CA ILE A 299 11.95 -14.03 -11.09
C ILE A 299 11.69 -14.88 -9.84
N PRO A 300 11.72 -16.23 -9.90
CA PRO A 300 11.52 -17.07 -8.73
C PRO A 300 12.58 -16.80 -7.65
N LEU A 301 12.17 -16.61 -6.39
CA LEU A 301 13.11 -16.30 -5.30
C LEU A 301 14.08 -17.44 -5.00
N SER A 302 13.67 -18.70 -5.17
CA SER A 302 14.52 -19.87 -4.93
C SER A 302 15.39 -20.26 -6.14
N GLN A 303 14.96 -19.92 -7.36
CA GLN A 303 15.65 -20.19 -8.62
C GLN A 303 15.60 -18.96 -9.56
N PRO A 304 16.40 -17.92 -9.29
CA PRO A 304 16.40 -16.68 -10.09
C PRO A 304 16.90 -16.83 -11.55
N THR A 305 17.37 -18.01 -11.96
CA THR A 305 17.90 -18.25 -13.31
C THR A 305 16.82 -18.48 -14.38
N GLN A 306 15.54 -18.39 -14.03
CA GLN A 306 14.40 -18.58 -14.94
C GLN A 306 13.41 -17.39 -14.84
N PRO A 307 13.78 -16.21 -15.37
CA PRO A 307 12.85 -15.09 -15.46
C PRO A 307 11.68 -15.41 -16.41
N ILE A 308 10.45 -15.16 -15.96
CA ILE A 308 9.22 -15.34 -16.73
C ILE A 308 8.78 -13.96 -17.22
N TRP A 309 8.85 -13.75 -18.54
CA TRP A 309 8.50 -12.51 -19.20
C TRP A 309 7.04 -12.50 -19.61
N ARG A 310 6.38 -11.34 -19.48
CA ARG A 310 5.03 -11.07 -19.96
C ARG A 310 4.91 -9.62 -20.42
N ARG A 311 4.16 -9.38 -21.49
CA ARG A 311 3.70 -8.06 -21.89
C ARG A 311 2.22 -7.95 -21.53
N CYS A 312 1.77 -6.81 -21.01
CA CYS A 312 0.34 -6.53 -20.85
C CYS A 312 0.01 -5.12 -21.36
N TRP A 313 -1.20 -4.95 -21.90
CA TRP A 313 -1.61 -3.73 -22.58
C TRP A 313 -1.63 -2.53 -21.61
N ARG A 314 -0.87 -1.47 -21.94
CA ARG A 314 -0.77 -0.25 -21.11
C ARG A 314 -1.74 0.81 -21.61
N ARG A 315 -1.66 1.17 -22.90
CA ARG A 315 -2.41 2.27 -23.53
C ARG A 315 -2.32 2.27 -25.06
N GLN A 316 -3.24 2.97 -25.72
CA GLN A 316 -3.10 3.44 -27.11
C GLN A 316 -2.53 4.88 -27.16
N HIS A 317 -1.79 5.20 -28.22
CA HIS A 317 -1.29 6.55 -28.51
C HIS A 317 -2.45 7.57 -28.63
N GLN A 318 -3.62 7.15 -29.17
CA GLN A 318 -4.83 7.97 -29.32
C GLN A 318 -5.39 8.52 -28.00
N GLU A 319 -4.99 7.97 -26.84
CA GLU A 319 -5.35 8.50 -25.52
C GLU A 319 -4.72 9.88 -25.22
N GLY A 320 -3.73 10.31 -26.04
CA GLY A 320 -3.08 11.63 -25.98
C GLY A 320 -1.65 11.60 -25.42
N PRO A 321 -0.91 12.72 -25.48
CA PRO A 321 0.43 12.78 -24.89
C PRO A 321 0.39 12.73 -23.36
N LEU A 322 1.48 12.27 -22.75
CA LEU A 322 1.67 12.21 -21.30
C LEU A 322 2.49 13.40 -20.80
N ASN A 323 2.22 13.83 -19.57
CA ASN A 323 3.13 14.66 -18.78
C ASN A 323 3.86 13.76 -17.79
N ASP A 324 5.04 13.27 -18.18
CA ASP A 324 5.78 12.26 -17.43
C ASP A 324 6.27 12.73 -16.06
N SER A 325 6.33 14.04 -15.81
CA SER A 325 6.65 14.59 -14.48
C SER A 325 5.60 14.27 -13.39
N TRP A 326 4.47 13.66 -13.77
CA TRP A 326 3.41 13.19 -12.87
C TRP A 326 3.22 11.68 -12.86
N THR A 327 4.07 10.94 -13.56
CA THR A 327 4.03 9.48 -13.60
C THR A 327 4.43 8.91 -12.24
N ASP A 328 3.64 7.97 -11.73
CA ASP A 328 3.93 7.15 -10.55
C ASP A 328 3.56 5.71 -10.91
N LEU A 329 4.46 4.77 -10.63
CA LEU A 329 4.34 3.36 -10.99
C LEU A 329 4.61 2.49 -9.75
N SER A 330 3.54 1.91 -9.21
CA SER A 330 3.61 1.07 -8.00
C SER A 330 2.94 -0.29 -8.18
N LEU A 331 3.38 -1.26 -7.39
CA LEU A 331 2.76 -2.58 -7.27
C LEU A 331 1.99 -2.67 -5.96
N LYS A 332 0.67 -2.86 -6.03
CA LYS A 332 -0.21 -2.95 -4.85
C LYS A 332 -0.88 -4.32 -4.78
N THR A 333 -1.04 -4.85 -3.58
CA THR A 333 -1.80 -6.10 -3.37
C THR A 333 -3.29 -5.78 -3.31
N ASP A 334 -4.09 -6.50 -4.09
CA ASP A 334 -5.54 -6.45 -4.05
C ASP A 334 -6.06 -7.26 -2.83
N GLU A 335 -6.89 -6.66 -1.96
CA GLU A 335 -7.37 -7.31 -0.72
C GLU A 335 -8.35 -8.47 -0.98
N GLU A 336 -9.06 -8.43 -2.10
CA GLU A 336 -10.03 -9.45 -2.54
C GLU A 336 -9.28 -10.69 -3.05
N THR A 337 -8.46 -10.54 -4.10
CA THR A 337 -7.81 -11.66 -4.80
C THR A 337 -6.40 -12.00 -4.27
N GLY A 338 -5.78 -11.10 -3.52
CA GLY A 338 -4.40 -11.23 -3.05
C GLY A 338 -3.35 -11.13 -4.16
N ASN A 339 -3.76 -10.84 -5.40
CA ASN A 339 -2.88 -10.66 -6.55
C ASN A 339 -2.17 -9.30 -6.48
N LEU A 340 -1.02 -9.18 -7.17
CA LEU A 340 -0.45 -7.86 -7.45
C LEU A 340 -1.23 -7.18 -8.59
N THR A 341 -1.41 -5.87 -8.43
CA THR A 341 -1.99 -4.96 -9.41
C THR A 341 -0.99 -3.85 -9.65
N ILE A 342 -0.65 -3.61 -10.92
CA ILE A 342 0.08 -2.42 -11.36
C ILE A 342 -0.85 -1.23 -11.15
N VAL A 343 -0.39 -0.21 -10.43
CA VAL A 343 -1.08 1.05 -10.23
C VAL A 343 -0.21 2.14 -10.84
N GLU A 344 -0.69 2.74 -11.92
CA GLU A 344 0.01 3.80 -12.66
C GLU A 344 -0.79 5.11 -12.60
N CYS A 345 -0.19 6.17 -12.07
CA CYS A 345 -0.67 7.54 -12.27
C CYS A 345 -0.18 8.03 -13.63
N ARG A 346 -1.07 8.63 -14.43
CA ARG A 346 -0.68 9.41 -15.62
C ARG A 346 -1.41 10.73 -15.62
N ARG A 347 -0.78 11.76 -16.21
CA ARG A 347 -1.41 13.05 -16.48
C ARG A 347 -1.48 13.26 -17.99
N GLU A 348 -2.70 13.28 -18.54
CA GLU A 348 -2.95 13.09 -19.98
C GLU A 348 -3.68 14.29 -20.60
N TRP A 349 -3.23 14.74 -21.77
CA TRP A 349 -3.97 15.69 -22.62
C TRP A 349 -4.94 14.92 -23.53
N ARG A 350 -6.12 14.60 -22.99
CA ARG A 350 -7.12 13.82 -23.72
C ARG A 350 -7.65 14.61 -24.93
N ASN A 351 -7.90 13.89 -26.03
CA ASN A 351 -8.52 14.41 -27.26
C ASN A 351 -7.79 15.61 -27.90
N GLY A 352 -6.49 15.78 -27.65
CA GLY A 352 -5.71 16.93 -28.17
C GLY A 352 -6.11 18.29 -27.56
N GLY A 353 -6.81 18.31 -26.43
CA GLY A 353 -7.14 19.54 -25.70
C GLY A 353 -5.92 20.18 -25.01
N SER A 354 -6.07 21.42 -24.56
CA SER A 354 -5.03 22.15 -23.81
C SER A 354 -4.98 21.82 -22.32
N GLU A 355 -6.09 21.36 -21.74
CA GLU A 355 -6.15 20.88 -20.36
C GLU A 355 -5.65 19.43 -20.25
N ASN A 356 -5.04 19.11 -19.11
CA ASN A 356 -4.61 17.76 -18.76
C ASN A 356 -5.04 17.38 -17.35
N TYR A 357 -5.37 16.10 -17.17
CA TYR A 357 -5.97 15.58 -15.95
C TYR A 357 -5.27 14.30 -15.51
N ARG A 358 -5.23 14.03 -14.21
CA ARG A 358 -4.68 12.76 -13.73
C ARG A 358 -5.70 11.64 -13.84
N THR A 359 -5.19 10.46 -14.17
CA THR A 359 -5.92 9.20 -14.17
C THR A 359 -5.05 8.18 -13.45
N PHE A 360 -5.60 7.47 -12.47
CA PHE A 360 -4.97 6.24 -11.99
C PHE A 360 -5.50 5.07 -12.79
N TYR A 361 -4.59 4.26 -13.33
CA TYR A 361 -4.87 3.01 -14.03
C TYR A 361 -4.46 1.83 -13.17
N MET A 362 -5.30 0.79 -13.13
CA MET A 362 -5.08 -0.42 -12.33
C MET A 362 -5.12 -1.66 -13.24
N GLN A 363 -3.99 -2.35 -13.36
CA GLN A 363 -3.83 -3.53 -14.21
C GLN A 363 -3.42 -4.75 -13.35
N PRO A 364 -4.29 -5.75 -13.14
CA PRO A 364 -3.92 -6.99 -12.45
C PRO A 364 -2.78 -7.72 -13.17
N ILE A 365 -1.89 -8.34 -12.39
CA ILE A 365 -0.84 -9.25 -12.90
C ILE A 365 -1.32 -10.68 -12.71
N ASP A 366 -1.83 -11.29 -13.77
CA ASP A 366 -2.59 -12.55 -13.70
C ASP A 366 -1.82 -13.72 -13.05
N ARG A 367 -2.39 -14.31 -12.00
CA ARG A 367 -1.88 -15.56 -11.42
C ARG A 367 -2.13 -16.74 -12.38
N PRO A 368 -1.23 -17.73 -12.41
CA PRO A 368 -1.32 -18.89 -13.31
C PRO A 368 -2.31 -19.96 -12.77
N SER A 369 -3.59 -19.62 -12.64
CA SER A 369 -4.63 -20.56 -12.22
C SER A 369 -5.84 -20.54 -13.16
N ALA A 370 -5.79 -21.46 -14.14
CA ALA A 370 -6.85 -21.90 -15.05
C ALA A 370 -7.48 -20.87 -16.02
N GLN A 371 -7.33 -21.18 -17.32
CA GLN A 371 -8.22 -20.74 -18.42
C GLN A 371 -8.32 -19.23 -18.67
N ALA A 372 -7.18 -18.56 -18.58
CA ALA A 372 -6.90 -17.32 -19.28
C ALA A 372 -5.56 -17.45 -20.02
N GLU A 373 -5.55 -18.24 -21.09
CA GLU A 373 -4.50 -18.19 -22.12
C GLU A 373 -4.60 -16.86 -22.86
N TRP A 374 -3.93 -15.83 -22.35
CA TRP A 374 -3.89 -14.52 -22.99
C TRP A 374 -2.54 -14.34 -23.68
N GLU A 375 -2.47 -14.92 -24.88
CA GLU A 375 -1.76 -14.42 -26.06
C GLU A 375 -0.28 -14.02 -25.92
N ALA A 376 0.44 -14.49 -24.90
CA ALA A 376 1.90 -14.33 -24.85
C ALA A 376 2.63 -15.04 -26.03
N ASP A 377 1.95 -15.96 -26.72
CA ASP A 377 2.46 -16.73 -27.88
C ASP A 377 1.65 -16.47 -29.18
N ASP A 378 0.59 -15.64 -29.14
CA ASP A 378 -0.25 -15.33 -30.31
C ASP A 378 -0.19 -13.84 -30.73
N LEU A 379 0.22 -12.94 -29.82
CA LEU A 379 0.57 -11.54 -30.16
C LEU A 379 1.75 -11.44 -31.14
N ASP A 380 2.65 -12.43 -31.17
CA ASP A 380 3.75 -12.52 -32.15
C ASP A 380 3.33 -13.16 -33.48
N ARG A 381 2.15 -13.78 -33.57
CA ARG A 381 1.73 -14.59 -34.75
C ARG A 381 0.70 -13.94 -35.64
N ARG A 382 0.01 -12.91 -35.16
CA ARG A 382 -0.74 -11.98 -35.98
C ARG A 382 -0.16 -10.59 -35.80
N ALA A 383 0.77 -10.25 -36.69
CA ALA A 383 1.03 -8.85 -37.01
C ALA A 383 -0.32 -8.24 -37.44
N ALA A 384 -0.96 -7.52 -36.51
CA ALA A 384 -2.15 -6.76 -36.83
C ALA A 384 -1.74 -5.74 -37.88
N GLU A 385 -2.39 -5.75 -39.04
CA GLU A 385 -2.10 -4.77 -40.09
C GLU A 385 -2.20 -3.37 -39.47
N LEU A 386 -1.12 -2.59 -39.62
CA LEU A 386 -1.05 -1.23 -39.10
C LEU A 386 -2.23 -0.43 -39.66
N PRO A 387 -2.76 0.56 -38.92
CA PRO A 387 -3.87 1.37 -39.42
C PRO A 387 -3.52 2.05 -40.75
N ASN A 388 -4.10 1.54 -41.85
CA ASN A 388 -3.80 1.99 -43.21
C ASN A 388 -4.12 3.48 -43.46
N ASP A 389 -5.08 4.03 -42.70
CA ASP A 389 -5.54 5.42 -42.79
C ASP A 389 -4.83 6.39 -41.83
N ASP A 390 -3.89 5.91 -41.01
CA ASP A 390 -3.19 6.75 -40.02
C ASP A 390 -1.98 7.48 -40.63
N PRO A 391 -1.86 8.82 -40.47
CA PRO A 391 -0.70 9.57 -40.94
C PRO A 391 0.64 9.06 -40.41
N LEU A 392 0.68 8.49 -39.20
CA LEU A 392 1.88 7.92 -38.58
C LEU A 392 2.41 6.71 -39.34
N THR A 393 1.57 5.97 -40.06
CA THR A 393 1.99 4.83 -40.90
C THR A 393 2.92 5.28 -42.03
N ARG A 394 2.92 6.58 -42.38
CA ARG A 394 3.78 7.17 -43.42
C ARG A 394 5.15 7.64 -42.91
N THR A 395 5.38 7.68 -41.60
CA THR A 395 6.67 8.06 -41.01
C THR A 395 7.56 6.87 -40.70
N LEU A 396 7.06 5.65 -40.89
CA LEU A 396 7.79 4.41 -40.68
C LEU A 396 8.82 4.17 -41.80
N ASP A 397 9.98 3.68 -41.41
CA ASP A 397 11.05 3.25 -42.31
C ASP A 397 11.28 1.73 -42.26
N ALA A 398 12.35 1.25 -42.88
CA ALA A 398 12.69 -0.18 -42.92
C ALA A 398 13.26 -0.75 -41.61
N PHE A 399 13.51 0.09 -40.60
CA PHE A 399 14.13 -0.28 -39.32
C PHE A 399 13.17 -0.17 -38.12
N SER A 400 12.12 0.64 -38.26
CA SER A 400 11.02 0.83 -37.32
C SER A 400 10.33 -0.50 -36.95
N LYS A 401 10.05 -0.74 -35.66
CA LYS A 401 9.35 -1.96 -35.17
C LYS A 401 8.07 -1.61 -34.41
N PRO A 402 7.12 -0.90 -35.06
CA PRO A 402 5.97 -0.31 -34.39
C PRO A 402 5.10 -1.36 -33.70
N ASN A 403 4.84 -1.16 -32.41
CA ASN A 403 3.90 -2.00 -31.68
C ASN A 403 2.46 -1.56 -31.94
N TYR A 404 1.64 -2.45 -32.52
CA TYR A 404 0.20 -2.22 -32.70
C TYR A 404 -0.62 -3.44 -32.28
N VAL A 405 -1.62 -3.19 -31.43
CA VAL A 405 -2.80 -4.05 -31.29
C VAL A 405 -4.06 -3.18 -31.28
N PRO A 406 -5.25 -3.70 -31.66
CA PRO A 406 -6.47 -2.91 -31.65
C PRO A 406 -6.78 -2.28 -30.27
N PRO A 407 -7.40 -1.08 -30.23
CA PRO A 407 -7.83 -0.44 -28.98
C PRO A 407 -8.68 -1.36 -28.10
N ARG A 408 -8.29 -1.50 -26.83
CA ARG A 408 -9.01 -2.32 -25.83
C ARG A 408 -9.79 -1.40 -24.89
N LYS A 409 -11.08 -1.65 -24.71
CA LYS A 409 -11.89 -0.90 -23.73
C LYS A 409 -11.51 -1.35 -22.31
N ARG A 410 -11.00 -0.43 -21.49
CA ARG A 410 -10.63 -0.70 -20.10
C ARG A 410 -11.88 -0.70 -19.20
N VAL A 411 -11.98 -1.69 -18.33
CA VAL A 411 -13.12 -1.84 -17.41
C VAL A 411 -13.17 -0.67 -16.42
N ARG A 412 -14.35 -0.12 -16.09
CA ARG A 412 -14.47 1.06 -15.20
C ARG A 412 -13.85 0.87 -13.81
N ARG A 413 -13.78 -0.36 -13.29
CA ARG A 413 -13.05 -0.71 -12.05
C ARG A 413 -11.54 -0.47 -12.15
N GLN A 414 -10.98 -0.55 -13.36
CA GLN A 414 -9.54 -0.51 -13.65
C GLN A 414 -8.98 0.88 -14.00
N TYR A 415 -9.78 1.94 -13.94
CA TYR A 415 -9.27 3.31 -14.00
C TYR A 415 -10.09 4.25 -13.11
N HIS A 416 -9.50 5.34 -12.63
CA HIS A 416 -10.20 6.40 -11.88
C HIS A 416 -9.68 7.76 -12.36
N ASP A 417 -10.57 8.57 -12.94
CA ASP A 417 -10.31 9.96 -13.33
C ASP A 417 -10.27 10.87 -12.10
N GLU A 418 -9.37 11.86 -12.07
CA GLU A 418 -9.25 12.81 -10.95
C GLU A 418 -10.50 13.70 -10.76
N TYR A 419 -11.22 13.96 -11.85
CA TYR A 419 -12.42 14.81 -11.87
C TYR A 419 -13.47 14.23 -12.83
N THR A 420 -14.75 14.22 -12.45
CA THR A 420 -15.86 14.04 -13.38
C THR A 420 -15.98 15.22 -14.35
N PHE A 421 -16.86 15.11 -15.36
CA PHE A 421 -17.09 16.20 -16.31
C PHE A 421 -17.60 17.49 -15.62
N GLU A 422 -18.47 17.33 -14.62
CA GLU A 422 -19.05 18.43 -13.84
C GLU A 422 -18.04 19.04 -12.87
N GLU A 423 -17.15 18.22 -12.29
CA GLU A 423 -16.09 18.69 -11.39
C GLU A 423 -15.01 19.48 -12.15
N ARG A 424 -14.77 19.15 -13.43
CA ARG A 424 -13.85 19.91 -14.30
C ARG A 424 -14.32 21.32 -14.56
N THR A 425 -15.64 21.55 -14.67
CA THR A 425 -16.23 22.86 -14.95
C THR A 425 -16.66 23.62 -13.69
N SER A 426 -16.42 23.07 -12.50
CA SER A 426 -16.83 23.69 -11.23
C SER A 426 -15.89 24.82 -10.79
N ASP A 427 -16.44 25.97 -10.41
CA ASP A 427 -15.70 27.07 -9.77
C ASP A 427 -15.03 26.67 -8.43
N SER A 428 -15.47 25.55 -7.83
CA SER A 428 -14.85 25.01 -6.61
C SER A 428 -13.63 24.10 -6.88
N ARG A 429 -13.30 23.84 -8.15
CA ARG A 429 -12.14 23.04 -8.57
C ARG A 429 -10.85 23.68 -8.03
N LYS A 430 -10.01 22.87 -7.40
CA LYS A 430 -8.73 23.32 -6.85
C LYS A 430 -7.59 22.40 -7.24
N ASP A 431 -6.88 22.83 -8.27
CA ASP A 431 -5.69 22.19 -8.81
C ASP A 431 -4.43 22.60 -8.04
N PHE A 432 -3.49 21.67 -7.91
CA PHE A 432 -2.17 21.92 -7.32
C PHE A 432 -1.08 21.57 -8.35
N PRO A 433 -0.13 22.48 -8.63
CA PRO A 433 1.03 22.15 -9.45
C PRO A 433 1.96 21.19 -8.70
N LEU A 434 2.83 20.49 -9.43
CA LEU A 434 3.74 19.48 -8.87
C LEU A 434 4.62 20.04 -7.73
N SER A 435 5.03 21.30 -7.83
CA SER A 435 5.79 22.00 -6.76
C SER A 435 5.03 22.15 -5.43
N LYS A 436 3.70 22.09 -5.46
CA LYS A 436 2.81 22.13 -4.29
C LYS A 436 2.29 20.74 -3.89
N THR A 437 2.22 19.77 -4.78
CA THR A 437 1.90 18.37 -4.46
C THR A 437 3.13 17.64 -3.94
N LYS A 438 3.15 17.32 -2.65
CA LYS A 438 4.30 16.80 -1.91
C LYS A 438 4.36 15.28 -1.86
N PHE A 439 3.22 14.63 -2.09
CA PHE A 439 3.05 13.19 -2.21
C PHE A 439 1.73 12.97 -2.96
N TRP A 440 1.65 11.93 -3.77
CA TRP A 440 0.41 11.45 -4.37
C TRP A 440 0.43 9.92 -4.42
N THR A 441 -0.71 9.29 -4.20
CA THR A 441 -0.87 7.85 -4.40
C THR A 441 -2.35 7.48 -4.52
N TYR A 442 -2.63 6.24 -4.93
CA TYR A 442 -3.97 5.67 -4.95
C TYR A 442 -4.19 4.74 -3.76
N ASN A 443 -5.17 5.02 -2.88
CA ASN A 443 -5.65 4.05 -1.91
C ASN A 443 -6.67 3.14 -2.61
N HIS A 444 -6.24 1.91 -2.92
CA HIS A 444 -7.05 0.93 -3.66
C HIS A 444 -8.26 0.47 -2.85
N SER A 445 -8.06 0.13 -1.58
CA SER A 445 -9.11 -0.34 -0.66
C SER A 445 -10.24 0.67 -0.47
N ALA A 446 -9.92 1.97 -0.44
CA ALA A 446 -10.88 3.07 -0.35
C ALA A 446 -11.26 3.70 -1.71
N SER A 447 -10.79 3.15 -2.84
CA SER A 447 -10.99 3.68 -4.20
C SER A 447 -10.78 5.21 -4.31
N SER A 448 -9.64 5.69 -3.81
CA SER A 448 -9.39 7.11 -3.56
C SER A 448 -8.03 7.60 -4.06
N PHE A 449 -8.01 8.73 -4.78
CA PHE A 449 -6.84 9.59 -4.91
C PHE A 449 -6.47 10.12 -3.53
N VAL A 450 -5.17 10.15 -3.20
CA VAL A 450 -4.66 10.72 -1.96
C VAL A 450 -3.44 11.58 -2.28
N ASP A 451 -3.59 12.90 -2.18
CA ASP A 451 -2.48 13.86 -2.30
C ASP A 451 -2.16 14.50 -0.94
N LEU A 452 -0.88 14.69 -0.62
CA LEU A 452 -0.43 15.64 0.39
C LEU A 452 -0.05 16.94 -0.33
N VAL A 453 -0.84 18.00 -0.17
CA VAL A 453 -0.64 19.28 -0.85
C VAL A 453 -0.24 20.38 0.11
N ASN A 454 0.61 21.29 -0.34
CA ASN A 454 0.87 22.56 0.32
C ASN A 454 -0.14 23.61 -0.18
N ASP A 455 -1.12 23.92 0.66
CA ASP A 455 -2.24 24.81 0.41
C ASP A 455 -2.21 26.03 1.35
N PRO A 456 -1.28 27.00 1.16
CA PRO A 456 -1.16 28.16 2.04
C PRO A 456 -2.45 29.00 2.08
N ARG A 457 -2.78 29.58 3.24
CA ARG A 457 -3.90 30.53 3.35
C ARG A 457 -3.55 31.83 2.60
N PRO A 458 -4.49 32.47 1.87
CA PRO A 458 -4.26 33.77 1.25
C PRO A 458 -4.01 34.86 2.31
N THR A 459 -2.77 35.35 2.39
CA THR A 459 -2.40 36.49 3.25
C THR A 459 -2.62 37.82 2.52
N LYS A 460 -3.21 38.81 3.21
CA LYS A 460 -3.47 40.16 2.65
C LYS A 460 -2.23 41.07 2.67
N GLY A 461 -1.03 40.57 2.39
CA GLY A 461 0.20 41.35 2.45
C GLY A 461 1.44 40.66 1.86
N PHE A 462 2.52 41.42 1.71
CA PHE A 462 3.77 41.01 1.05
C PHE A 462 4.65 40.01 1.84
N SER A 463 4.16 39.47 2.97
CA SER A 463 4.88 38.43 3.70
C SER A 463 4.84 37.10 2.96
N ALA A 464 5.95 36.35 3.03
CA ALA A 464 5.97 34.97 2.54
C ALA A 464 4.88 34.16 3.25
N GLN A 465 3.99 33.54 2.48
CA GLN A 465 2.93 32.70 3.02
C GLN A 465 3.53 31.49 3.75
N ALA A 466 3.03 31.22 4.96
CA ALA A 466 3.37 29.99 5.65
C ALA A 466 2.79 28.78 4.90
N ASP A 467 3.61 27.77 4.67
CA ASP A 467 3.18 26.50 4.13
C ASP A 467 2.12 25.87 5.05
N ARG A 468 1.06 25.31 4.45
CA ARG A 468 -0.01 24.61 5.16
C ARG A 468 -0.24 23.28 4.47
N LEU A 469 0.22 22.20 5.08
CA LEU A 469 0.02 20.86 4.55
C LEU A 469 -1.41 20.39 4.79
N ARG A 470 -2.05 19.89 3.72
CA ARG A 470 -3.38 19.29 3.75
C ARG A 470 -3.37 18.01 2.92
N LEU A 471 -4.17 17.04 3.32
CA LEU A 471 -4.63 15.99 2.44
C LEU A 471 -5.71 16.53 1.50
N ARG A 472 -5.61 16.15 0.23
CA ARG A 472 -6.66 16.29 -0.79
C ARG A 472 -7.01 14.88 -1.25
N ILE A 473 -8.27 14.48 -1.06
CA ILE A 473 -8.74 13.13 -1.37
C ILE A 473 -9.91 13.21 -2.33
N GLY A 474 -9.75 12.61 -3.52
CA GLY A 474 -10.80 12.44 -4.51
C GLY A 474 -11.23 10.98 -4.52
N SER A 475 -12.44 10.68 -4.03
CA SER A 475 -12.90 9.31 -3.84
C SER A 475 -14.12 8.99 -4.69
N ARG A 476 -14.27 7.72 -5.09
CA ARG A 476 -15.45 7.22 -5.80
C ARG A 476 -16.08 6.06 -5.05
N LYS A 477 -17.35 5.80 -5.34
CA LYS A 477 -18.03 4.57 -4.91
C LYS A 477 -18.83 3.95 -6.05
N ARG A 478 -19.10 2.65 -5.95
CA ARG A 478 -19.98 1.92 -6.87
C ARG A 478 -21.36 2.60 -6.91
N LYS A 479 -21.98 2.71 -8.09
CA LYS A 479 -23.39 3.09 -8.25
C LYS A 479 -24.28 1.88 -7.91
N CYS A 480 -25.59 2.12 -7.80
CA CYS A 480 -26.57 1.04 -7.87
C CYS A 480 -26.33 0.22 -9.17
N PRO A 481 -26.41 -1.12 -9.16
CA PRO A 481 -26.37 -1.92 -10.39
C PRO A 481 -27.54 -1.64 -11.34
N ILE A 482 -28.61 -1.02 -10.84
CA ILE A 482 -29.76 -0.55 -11.59
C ILE A 482 -29.50 0.88 -12.08
N ASP A 483 -29.78 1.14 -13.35
CA ASP A 483 -29.77 2.47 -13.95
C ASP A 483 -31.04 3.23 -13.55
N GLU A 484 -31.06 3.74 -12.33
CA GLU A 484 -32.18 4.50 -11.74
C GLU A 484 -32.51 5.80 -12.51
N GLN A 485 -31.51 6.33 -13.23
CA GLN A 485 -31.57 7.58 -13.98
C GLN A 485 -31.91 7.36 -15.47
N GLY A 486 -31.53 6.21 -16.04
CA GLY A 486 -31.61 5.94 -17.48
C GLY A 486 -30.46 6.61 -18.25
N GLU A 487 -29.25 6.58 -17.70
CA GLU A 487 -28.04 7.19 -18.28
C GLU A 487 -27.48 6.40 -19.47
N GLU A 488 -27.52 5.06 -19.41
CA GLU A 488 -26.98 4.17 -20.44
C GLU A 488 -28.04 3.19 -21.00
N VAL A 489 -29.07 2.85 -20.21
CA VAL A 489 -30.14 1.90 -20.59
C VAL A 489 -31.54 2.40 -20.18
N GLU A 490 -32.58 1.63 -20.50
CA GLU A 490 -33.94 1.94 -20.06
C GLU A 490 -34.01 2.03 -18.52
N ARG A 491 -34.57 3.13 -18.03
CA ARG A 491 -34.62 3.47 -16.60
C ARG A 491 -35.21 2.33 -15.76
N GLY A 492 -34.45 1.88 -14.76
CA GLY A 492 -34.82 0.76 -13.90
C GLY A 492 -34.28 -0.60 -14.37
N SER A 493 -33.56 -0.67 -15.50
CA SER A 493 -32.84 -1.86 -15.96
C SER A 493 -31.47 -1.99 -15.29
N LEU A 494 -30.88 -3.19 -15.32
CA LEU A 494 -29.48 -3.39 -14.91
C LEU A 494 -28.52 -2.84 -15.97
N TYR A 495 -27.38 -2.30 -15.53
CA TYR A 495 -26.30 -1.95 -16.46
C TYR A 495 -25.80 -3.21 -17.21
N PRO A 496 -25.65 -3.15 -18.55
CA PRO A 496 -25.27 -4.30 -19.33
C PRO A 496 -23.77 -4.60 -19.15
N PRO A 497 -23.36 -5.88 -19.16
CA PRO A 497 -21.95 -6.23 -19.27
C PRO A 497 -21.42 -5.87 -20.67
N GLU A 498 -20.15 -5.54 -20.71
CA GLU A 498 -19.38 -5.41 -21.94
C GLU A 498 -18.89 -6.79 -22.37
N TYR A 499 -18.71 -7.01 -23.67
CA TYR A 499 -18.31 -8.31 -24.23
C TYR A 499 -16.98 -8.19 -24.96
N PHE A 500 -16.16 -9.23 -24.86
CA PHE A 500 -14.96 -9.35 -25.69
C PHE A 500 -15.36 -9.42 -27.17
N HIS A 501 -14.65 -8.69 -28.02
CA HIS A 501 -14.97 -8.61 -29.45
C HIS A 501 -14.88 -10.00 -30.10
N GLY A 502 -16.00 -10.45 -30.68
CA GLY A 502 -16.09 -11.67 -31.47
C GLY A 502 -16.39 -12.98 -30.73
N CYS A 503 -16.22 -13.09 -29.41
CA CYS A 503 -16.42 -14.36 -28.69
C CYS A 503 -17.67 -14.45 -27.80
N GLY A 504 -18.41 -13.35 -27.60
CA GLY A 504 -19.66 -13.37 -26.83
C GLY A 504 -19.52 -13.63 -25.33
N VAL A 505 -18.29 -13.71 -24.80
CA VAL A 505 -18.02 -13.87 -23.38
C VAL A 505 -18.08 -12.49 -22.70
N PRO A 506 -18.88 -12.32 -21.62
CA PRO A 506 -18.94 -11.06 -20.89
C PRO A 506 -17.63 -10.81 -20.13
N VAL A 507 -17.15 -9.57 -20.19
CA VAL A 507 -15.98 -9.10 -19.45
C VAL A 507 -16.38 -9.00 -17.98
N LYS A 508 -15.67 -9.70 -17.09
CA LYS A 508 -15.96 -9.71 -15.65
C LYS A 508 -15.91 -8.29 -15.06
N TRP A 509 -16.91 -7.92 -14.25
CA TRP A 509 -17.05 -6.61 -13.60
C TRP A 509 -17.30 -5.42 -14.54
N SER A 510 -17.67 -5.65 -15.80
CA SER A 510 -17.94 -4.58 -16.78
C SER A 510 -19.32 -3.94 -16.63
N GLU A 511 -20.22 -4.58 -15.90
CA GLU A 511 -21.49 -4.03 -15.43
C GLU A 511 -21.30 -2.95 -14.35
N GLU A 512 -20.12 -2.86 -13.72
CA GLU A 512 -19.87 -1.91 -12.65
C GLU A 512 -19.85 -0.46 -13.15
N ARG A 513 -20.55 0.42 -12.44
CA ARG A 513 -20.54 1.87 -12.62
C ARG A 513 -20.09 2.53 -11.33
N TYR A 514 -19.48 3.71 -11.43
CA TYR A 514 -18.97 4.46 -10.29
C TYR A 514 -19.45 5.90 -10.34
N LYS A 515 -19.58 6.52 -9.16
CA LYS A 515 -19.81 7.96 -9.02
C LYS A 515 -18.79 8.58 -8.07
N SER A 516 -18.38 9.80 -8.36
CA SER A 516 -17.55 10.61 -7.46
C SER A 516 -18.28 10.88 -6.14
N ARG A 517 -17.51 11.06 -5.07
CA ARG A 517 -17.95 11.56 -3.75
C ARG A 517 -17.57 13.03 -3.54
N GLY A 518 -16.98 13.66 -4.56
CA GLY A 518 -16.36 14.96 -4.52
C GLY A 518 -14.99 14.91 -3.84
N ILE A 519 -14.16 15.91 -4.14
CA ILE A 519 -12.86 16.08 -3.48
C ILE A 519 -13.05 16.64 -2.07
N LYS A 520 -12.36 16.06 -1.09
CA LYS A 520 -12.34 16.45 0.33
C LYS A 520 -10.95 16.93 0.72
N PHE A 521 -10.90 17.94 1.60
CA PHE A 521 -9.66 18.49 2.14
C PHE A 521 -9.60 18.32 3.65
N TRP A 522 -8.46 17.87 4.16
CA TRP A 522 -8.21 17.76 5.60
C TRP A 522 -6.79 18.25 5.96
N PRO A 523 -6.58 19.05 7.02
CA PRO A 523 -7.60 19.64 7.88
C PRO A 523 -8.53 20.61 7.13
N PRO A 524 -9.71 20.93 7.70
CA PRO A 524 -10.58 21.98 7.15
C PRO A 524 -9.91 23.36 7.27
N ASP A 525 -10.47 24.37 6.60
CA ASP A 525 -9.84 25.68 6.50
C ASP A 525 -9.82 26.47 7.83
N ASP A 526 -10.70 26.11 8.76
CA ASP A 526 -10.87 26.62 10.13
C ASP A 526 -10.18 25.75 11.20
N ALA A 527 -9.36 24.77 10.81
CA ALA A 527 -8.70 23.86 11.73
C ALA A 527 -7.88 24.58 12.82
N PRO A 528 -7.86 24.06 14.07
CA PRO A 528 -7.08 24.62 15.17
C PRO A 528 -5.60 24.76 14.84
N GLU A 529 -5.02 25.87 15.26
CA GLU A 529 -3.61 26.21 15.00
C GLU A 529 -2.64 25.14 15.54
N GLU A 530 -2.96 24.50 16.67
CA GLU A 530 -2.19 23.37 17.24
C GLU A 530 -2.09 22.17 16.29
N LEU A 531 -3.13 21.90 15.49
CA LEU A 531 -3.13 20.83 14.49
C LEU A 531 -2.35 21.26 13.23
N LEU A 532 -2.49 22.52 12.81
CA LEU A 532 -1.74 23.07 11.67
C LEU A 532 -0.23 23.06 11.95
N GLN A 533 0.17 23.42 13.18
CA GLN A 533 1.56 23.37 13.64
C GLN A 533 2.07 21.94 13.82
N LEU A 534 1.22 20.98 14.19
CA LEU A 534 1.62 19.57 14.22
C LEU A 534 1.93 19.03 12.81
N LEU A 535 1.09 19.37 11.83
CA LEU A 535 1.24 18.90 10.46
C LEU A 535 2.35 19.62 9.71
N CYS A 536 2.57 20.91 9.97
CA CYS A 536 3.66 21.71 9.42
C CYS A 536 4.44 22.46 10.53
N PRO A 537 5.36 21.79 11.26
CA PRO A 537 6.08 22.36 12.41
C PRO A 537 7.11 23.47 12.09
N ARG A 538 7.11 23.95 10.85
CA ARG A 538 7.88 25.08 10.36
C ARG A 538 7.06 25.79 9.28
N THR A 539 7.18 27.11 9.21
CA THR A 539 6.50 27.96 8.22
C THR A 539 6.86 27.65 6.77
N ALA A 540 7.91 26.86 6.52
CA ALA A 540 8.25 26.31 5.22
C ALA A 540 8.55 24.81 5.37
N SER A 541 7.71 23.98 4.74
CA SER A 541 7.77 22.51 4.76
C SER A 541 9.04 21.97 4.10
N GLY A 542 9.44 22.59 2.97
CA GLY A 542 10.60 22.19 2.18
C GLY A 542 10.36 20.95 1.32
N ARG A 543 11.37 20.08 1.24
CA ARG A 543 11.24 18.73 0.67
C ARG A 543 10.56 17.85 1.71
N ILE A 544 9.58 17.08 1.27
CA ILE A 544 8.89 16.06 2.05
C ILE A 544 9.21 14.71 1.42
N GLU A 545 9.41 13.72 2.27
CA GLU A 545 9.43 12.29 1.92
C GLU A 545 8.18 11.68 2.54
N ALA A 546 7.44 10.84 1.83
CA ALA A 546 6.13 10.36 2.27
C ALA A 546 5.84 8.95 1.76
N ALA A 547 5.04 8.21 2.54
CA ALA A 547 4.55 6.88 2.20
C ALA A 547 3.17 6.67 2.83
N ALA A 548 2.39 5.73 2.31
CA ALA A 548 1.07 5.39 2.82
C ALA A 548 0.76 3.91 2.65
N ASP A 549 -0.07 3.36 3.54
CA ASP A 549 -0.69 2.05 3.40
C ASP A 549 -2.22 2.20 3.25
N GLU A 550 -2.99 1.14 3.49
CA GLU A 550 -4.45 1.20 3.40
C GLU A 550 -5.12 2.11 4.44
N ARG A 551 -4.42 2.45 5.54
CA ARG A 551 -4.99 3.06 6.76
C ARG A 551 -4.18 4.23 7.35
N MET A 552 -2.96 4.46 6.90
CA MET A 552 -2.07 5.52 7.40
C MET A 552 -1.35 6.25 6.28
N ILE A 553 -1.04 7.53 6.54
CA ILE A 553 -0.10 8.33 5.75
C ILE A 553 1.00 8.79 6.71
N VAL A 554 2.24 8.57 6.31
CA VAL A 554 3.43 8.92 7.09
C VAL A 554 4.32 9.81 6.23
N TYR A 555 4.80 10.93 6.78
CA TYR A 555 5.69 11.83 6.06
C TYR A 555 6.73 12.51 6.94
N LEU A 556 7.91 12.75 6.36
CA LEU A 556 9.03 13.45 6.96
C LEU A 556 8.98 14.93 6.57
N THR A 557 9.01 15.83 7.54
CA THR A 557 8.97 17.29 7.33
C THR A 557 9.95 18.01 8.26
N LYS A 558 10.30 19.26 7.95
CA LYS A 558 11.23 20.07 8.76
C LYS A 558 10.54 20.61 10.02
N ALA A 559 11.19 20.47 11.17
CA ALA A 559 10.77 21.05 12.43
C ALA A 559 11.70 22.19 12.88
N SER A 560 11.11 23.14 13.59
CA SER A 560 11.84 24.24 14.23
C SER A 560 12.32 23.80 15.63
N GLN A 561 13.64 23.78 15.86
CA GLN A 561 14.27 23.36 17.11
C GLN A 561 15.47 24.28 17.43
N PRO A 562 15.76 24.58 18.71
CA PRO A 562 16.88 25.43 19.10
C PRO A 562 18.25 24.82 18.78
N ASP A 563 18.37 23.48 18.84
CA ASP A 563 19.59 22.73 18.48
C ASP A 563 19.85 22.62 16.95
N GLY A 564 19.20 23.47 16.15
CA GLY A 564 19.25 23.43 14.69
C GLY A 564 18.13 22.59 14.03
N PRO A 565 18.05 22.61 12.69
CA PRO A 565 16.94 22.01 11.95
C PRO A 565 16.97 20.47 12.04
N ARG A 566 15.99 19.89 12.72
CA ARG A 566 15.70 18.45 12.69
C ARG A 566 14.51 18.18 11.78
N GLN A 567 14.42 16.96 11.24
CA GLN A 567 13.21 16.51 10.55
C GLN A 567 12.40 15.62 11.50
N VAL A 568 11.07 15.68 11.38
CA VAL A 568 10.11 14.90 12.16
C VAL A 568 9.25 14.07 11.25
N ILE A 569 8.94 12.85 11.69
CA ILE A 569 7.97 11.98 11.06
C ILE A 569 6.60 12.31 11.65
N VAL A 570 5.68 12.77 10.80
CA VAL A 570 4.27 12.96 11.10
C VAL A 570 3.49 11.76 10.57
N LEU A 571 2.56 11.25 11.37
CA LEU A 571 1.68 10.15 11.06
C LEU A 571 0.22 10.62 11.15
N ILE A 572 -0.56 10.36 10.09
CA ILE A 572 -2.01 10.56 10.02
C ILE A 572 -2.65 9.17 9.93
N ASN A 573 -3.59 8.88 10.83
CA ASN A 573 -4.20 7.57 10.98
C ASN A 573 -5.72 7.60 10.72
N PHE A 574 -6.19 6.68 9.89
CA PHE A 574 -7.60 6.48 9.52
C PHE A 574 -8.24 5.24 10.17
N ASP A 575 -7.53 4.55 11.06
CA ASP A 575 -8.05 3.40 11.80
C ASP A 575 -8.50 3.78 13.23
N PRO A 576 -9.79 3.61 13.60
CA PRO A 576 -10.31 3.99 14.92
C PRO A 576 -9.76 3.15 16.08
N THR A 577 -9.15 2.00 15.78
CA THR A 577 -8.66 1.06 16.79
C THR A 577 -7.23 1.33 17.23
N ILE A 578 -6.45 2.10 16.45
CA ILE A 578 -5.01 2.30 16.67
C ILE A 578 -4.79 3.49 17.61
N ARG A 579 -4.31 3.19 18.83
CA ARG A 579 -4.32 4.13 19.97
C ARG A 579 -2.93 4.35 20.55
N PHE A 580 -2.17 5.30 19.99
CA PHE A 580 -0.89 5.71 20.58
C PHE A 580 -1.06 6.28 22.00
N LYS A 581 -0.16 5.90 22.90
CA LYS A 581 -0.09 6.44 24.26
C LYS A 581 0.29 7.93 24.21
N GLY A 582 -0.38 8.75 25.01
CA GLY A 582 -0.10 10.20 25.11
C GLY A 582 -0.88 11.12 24.17
N LEU A 583 -1.69 10.58 23.25
CA LEU A 583 -2.58 11.38 22.39
C LEU A 583 -3.59 12.19 23.21
N LYS A 584 -3.66 13.50 22.96
CA LYS A 584 -4.60 14.43 23.62
C LYS A 584 -5.88 14.58 22.79
N ARG A 585 -7.03 14.86 23.39
CA ARG A 585 -8.20 15.26 22.60
C ARG A 585 -7.96 16.66 22.04
N LEU A 586 -8.09 16.85 20.72
CA LEU A 586 -8.03 18.19 20.14
C LEU A 586 -9.22 19.00 20.67
N SER A 587 -8.94 20.14 21.30
CA SER A 587 -9.99 21.04 21.78
C SER A 587 -10.79 21.55 20.59
N GLN A 588 -12.02 21.06 20.43
CA GLN A 588 -12.96 21.71 19.52
C GLN A 588 -13.18 23.14 20.03
N PRO A 589 -13.15 24.17 19.15
CA PRO A 589 -13.48 25.52 19.56
C PRO A 589 -14.91 25.49 20.13
N SER A 590 -15.04 25.80 21.41
CA SER A 590 -16.35 25.98 22.02
C SER A 590 -17.07 27.08 21.24
N LEU A 591 -18.21 26.74 20.64
CA LEU A 591 -19.15 27.73 20.15
C LEU A 591 -19.45 28.65 21.33
N THR A 592 -18.87 29.84 21.33
CA THR A 592 -19.17 30.87 22.32
C THR A 592 -20.60 31.29 22.09
N THR A 593 -21.52 30.65 22.80
CA THR A 593 -22.88 31.13 22.97
C THR A 593 -22.78 32.51 23.60
N THR A 594 -22.87 33.54 22.75
CA THR A 594 -23.24 34.88 23.17
C THR A 594 -24.54 34.75 23.95
N SER A 595 -24.45 35.02 25.24
CA SER A 595 -25.57 34.97 26.16
C SER A 595 -26.50 36.15 25.89
N ASP A 596 -27.38 35.99 24.89
CA ASP A 596 -28.53 36.86 24.73
C ASP A 596 -29.78 36.16 25.30
N SER A 597 -30.43 36.84 26.23
CA SER A 597 -31.58 36.34 26.96
C SER A 597 -32.83 36.31 26.07
N GLY A 598 -33.24 35.12 25.63
CA GLY A 598 -34.44 34.93 24.81
C GLY A 598 -35.02 33.51 24.93
N ASN A 599 -36.18 33.40 25.57
CA ASN A 599 -36.84 32.14 25.89
C ASN A 599 -37.52 31.51 24.66
N THR A 600 -37.23 30.26 24.26
CA THR A 600 -38.23 29.21 23.91
C THR A 600 -37.63 27.87 23.39
N ASN A 601 -38.00 26.78 24.08
CA ASN A 601 -38.12 25.37 23.62
C ASN A 601 -37.15 24.82 22.55
N THR A 602 -36.01 24.29 23.01
CA THR A 602 -35.23 23.27 22.28
C THR A 602 -35.76 21.87 22.55
N ARG A 603 -35.99 21.10 21.49
CA ARG A 603 -36.20 19.64 21.55
C ARG A 603 -34.91 18.96 21.08
N SER A 604 -34.12 18.44 22.02
CA SER A 604 -32.85 17.78 21.73
C SER A 604 -33.07 16.47 20.98
N ILE A 605 -32.31 16.28 19.90
CA ILE A 605 -32.09 14.96 19.29
C ILE A 605 -30.74 14.48 19.82
N GLU A 606 -30.77 13.58 20.79
CA GLU A 606 -29.57 12.92 21.30
C GLU A 606 -29.11 11.85 20.31
N THR A 607 -27.91 12.02 19.76
CA THR A 607 -27.21 10.97 19.01
C THR A 607 -26.36 10.16 19.99
N ASP A 608 -26.93 9.10 20.54
CA ASP A 608 -26.23 8.22 21.48
C ASP A 608 -25.11 7.41 20.81
N ALA A 609 -23.87 7.78 21.12
CA ALA A 609 -22.71 6.91 20.93
C ALA A 609 -22.61 5.94 22.13
N PHE A 610 -23.27 4.79 22.04
CA PHE A 610 -23.29 3.82 23.16
C PHE A 610 -21.94 3.14 23.38
N ALA A 611 -21.32 3.48 24.52
CA ALA A 611 -20.14 2.82 25.05
C ALA A 611 -20.44 1.39 25.51
N THR A 612 -19.41 0.53 25.44
CA THR A 612 -19.43 -0.84 25.94
C THR A 612 -19.62 -0.88 27.46
N ALA A 613 -20.79 -1.33 27.91
CA ALA A 613 -21.04 -1.63 29.32
C ALA A 613 -20.72 -3.10 29.63
N SER A 614 -19.72 -3.33 30.47
CA SER A 614 -19.46 -4.62 31.10
C SER A 614 -20.51 -4.90 32.17
N ALA A 615 -21.20 -6.04 32.07
CA ALA A 615 -22.15 -6.49 33.07
C ALA A 615 -21.83 -7.93 33.51
N SER A 616 -21.28 -8.06 34.72
CA SER A 616 -21.09 -9.34 35.39
C SER A 616 -22.42 -9.86 35.93
N SER A 617 -22.87 -11.03 35.47
CA SER A 617 -23.85 -11.83 36.22
C SER A 617 -23.71 -13.33 35.87
N GLN A 618 -23.50 -14.15 36.89
CA GLN A 618 -23.71 -15.59 36.79
C GLN A 618 -25.22 -15.89 36.89
N PRO A 619 -25.70 -16.92 36.19
CA PRO A 619 -26.81 -17.74 36.68
C PRO A 619 -26.35 -19.17 37.02
N LYS A 620 -27.02 -19.69 38.05
CA LYS A 620 -26.74 -20.96 38.74
C LYS A 620 -27.06 -22.21 37.91
N SER A 621 -26.45 -23.30 38.34
CA SER A 621 -26.74 -24.70 38.02
C SER A 621 -28.23 -25.08 37.97
N SER A 622 -28.60 -25.90 36.99
CA SER A 622 -29.68 -26.89 37.10
C SER A 622 -29.32 -28.15 36.30
N SER A 623 -29.89 -29.29 36.66
CA SER A 623 -29.26 -30.61 36.50
C SER A 623 -30.08 -31.64 35.72
N PHE A 624 -29.39 -32.42 34.85
CA PHE A 624 -29.76 -33.75 34.33
C PHE A 624 -30.99 -33.86 33.38
N PRO A 625 -31.15 -34.97 32.59
CA PRO A 625 -30.39 -36.22 32.60
C PRO A 625 -29.73 -36.64 31.26
N SER A 626 -28.89 -37.67 31.37
CA SER A 626 -28.20 -38.39 30.30
C SER A 626 -29.11 -39.36 29.53
N LEU A 627 -28.88 -39.55 28.21
CA LEU A 627 -29.22 -40.79 27.49
C LEU A 627 -28.24 -41.10 26.33
N SER A 628 -27.36 -42.08 26.62
CA SER A 628 -26.62 -43.03 25.78
C SER A 628 -26.69 -43.05 24.23
N ARG A 629 -25.50 -43.23 23.60
CA ARG A 629 -25.13 -44.23 22.54
C ARG A 629 -25.95 -44.17 21.21
N ALA A 630 -25.41 -44.12 20.00
CA ALA A 630 -24.07 -44.34 19.43
C ALA A 630 -23.91 -43.46 18.14
N LYS A 631 -23.04 -43.66 17.14
CA LYS A 631 -22.04 -44.70 16.82
C LYS A 631 -20.90 -44.04 15.98
N SER A 632 -19.65 -44.48 16.13
CA SER A 632 -18.48 -43.92 15.44
C SER A 632 -18.11 -44.65 14.15
N TYR A 633 -17.65 -43.91 13.13
CA TYR A 633 -16.72 -44.42 12.11
C TYR A 633 -15.55 -43.43 11.94
N SER A 634 -14.36 -43.87 12.33
CA SER A 634 -13.11 -43.12 12.13
C SER A 634 -11.97 -44.07 11.78
N THR A 635 -11.50 -44.01 10.54
CA THR A 635 -10.21 -44.55 10.08
C THR A 635 -9.23 -43.39 10.07
N SER A 636 -8.37 -43.24 11.09
CA SER A 636 -6.99 -43.76 11.10
C SER A 636 -6.21 -43.34 9.83
N SER A 637 -5.20 -42.48 9.97
CA SER A 637 -3.83 -42.94 10.21
C SER A 637 -3.03 -42.08 11.21
N ARG A 638 -2.00 -42.69 11.81
CA ARG A 638 -1.25 -42.19 12.98
C ARG A 638 -0.04 -41.31 12.60
N PRO A 639 0.41 -40.40 13.48
CA PRO A 639 1.82 -40.01 13.52
C PRO A 639 2.67 -41.12 14.17
N TYR A 640 3.86 -41.37 13.65
CA TYR A 640 4.80 -42.36 14.20
C TYR A 640 5.60 -41.76 15.38
N SER A 641 5.60 -42.47 16.50
CA SER A 641 6.62 -42.34 17.55
C SER A 641 7.74 -43.34 17.30
N HIS A 642 9.00 -42.95 17.49
CA HIS A 642 10.11 -43.90 17.65
C HIS A 642 10.95 -43.57 18.88
N ASP A 643 11.47 -44.63 19.49
CA ASP A 643 11.90 -44.67 20.88
C ASP A 643 13.25 -43.99 21.17
N ALA A 644 13.35 -43.45 22.39
CA ALA A 644 14.58 -42.89 22.91
C ALA A 644 15.52 -43.98 23.46
N VAL A 645 16.55 -44.34 22.70
CA VAL A 645 17.69 -45.12 23.22
C VAL A 645 18.57 -44.21 24.08
N LYS A 646 18.80 -44.59 25.34
CA LYS A 646 19.65 -43.84 26.28
C LYS A 646 21.15 -44.00 25.94
N GLY A 647 21.71 -43.01 25.25
CA GLY A 647 23.16 -42.77 25.16
C GLY A 647 23.71 -41.95 26.35
N PRO A 648 25.03 -41.92 26.58
CA PRO A 648 25.63 -41.31 27.76
C PRO A 648 25.52 -39.78 27.78
N ALA A 649 25.48 -39.21 28.99
CA ALA A 649 25.21 -37.80 29.22
C ALA A 649 26.37 -36.86 28.83
N CYS A 650 26.43 -36.49 27.55
CA CYS A 650 27.18 -35.31 27.12
C CYS A 650 26.55 -34.05 27.73
N ARG A 651 27.28 -33.39 28.65
CA ARG A 651 26.93 -32.05 29.19
C ARG A 651 27.06 -30.98 28.11
N GLY A 652 26.11 -30.94 27.19
CA GLY A 652 25.96 -29.86 26.23
C GLY A 652 25.69 -28.55 26.96
N LYS A 653 26.66 -27.64 26.99
CA LYS A 653 26.41 -26.24 27.36
C LYS A 653 25.37 -25.71 26.38
N LYS A 654 24.15 -25.40 26.84
CA LYS A 654 23.20 -24.59 26.07
C LYS A 654 23.85 -23.23 25.83
N LEU A 655 24.42 -23.04 24.64
CA LEU A 655 24.85 -21.74 24.14
C LEU A 655 23.62 -20.86 24.10
N ARG A 656 23.45 -20.01 25.13
CA ARG A 656 22.47 -18.94 25.10
C ARG A 656 23.00 -17.90 24.12
N TYR A 657 22.20 -17.56 23.13
CA TYR A 657 22.40 -16.35 22.35
C TYR A 657 22.41 -15.15 23.32
N THR A 658 23.41 -14.30 23.20
CA THR A 658 23.47 -13.01 23.90
C THR A 658 23.30 -11.93 22.86
N GLU A 659 22.33 -11.04 23.07
CA GLU A 659 22.10 -9.88 22.21
C GLU A 659 23.40 -9.08 22.00
N PRO A 660 23.71 -8.65 20.77
CA PRO A 660 24.88 -7.86 20.51
C PRO A 660 24.72 -6.46 21.11
N ARG A 661 25.83 -5.84 21.52
CA ARG A 661 25.80 -4.53 22.23
C ARG A 661 25.25 -3.37 21.39
N TRP A 662 25.23 -3.54 20.08
CA TRP A 662 24.66 -2.60 19.12
C TRP A 662 23.16 -2.80 18.86
N PHE A 663 22.51 -3.79 19.48
CA PHE A 663 21.05 -3.97 19.42
C PHE A 663 20.42 -3.72 20.79
N THR A 664 19.45 -2.81 20.85
CA THR A 664 18.71 -2.47 22.07
C THR A 664 17.20 -2.45 21.78
N ILE A 665 16.40 -2.60 22.85
CA ILE A 665 14.98 -2.29 22.84
C ILE A 665 14.80 -1.08 23.74
N GLU A 666 14.24 -0.01 23.19
CA GLU A 666 14.05 1.29 23.86
C GLU A 666 12.56 1.64 23.93
N SER A 667 12.18 2.58 24.78
CA SER A 667 10.82 3.13 24.76
C SER A 667 10.55 3.88 23.46
N ALA A 668 9.32 3.78 22.94
CA ALA A 668 8.94 4.45 21.70
C ALA A 668 9.07 5.98 21.80
N SER A 669 9.58 6.58 20.72
CA SER A 669 9.93 8.00 20.61
C SER A 669 8.73 8.92 20.77
N TYR A 670 7.54 8.47 20.34
CA TYR A 670 6.32 9.27 20.34
C TYR A 670 5.77 9.62 21.73
N HIS A 671 6.18 8.92 22.79
CA HIS A 671 5.66 9.15 24.15
C HIS A 671 5.83 10.60 24.65
N ASN A 672 6.83 11.32 24.14
CA ASN A 672 7.13 12.70 24.48
C ASN A 672 6.82 13.69 23.34
N MET A 673 6.09 13.26 22.31
CA MET A 673 5.78 14.04 21.11
C MET A 673 4.32 14.53 21.11
N PRO A 674 4.01 15.62 20.41
CA PRO A 674 2.63 16.07 20.26
C PRO A 674 1.82 15.10 19.36
N GLY A 675 0.58 14.85 19.76
CA GLY A 675 -0.38 14.09 18.97
C GLY A 675 -1.80 14.22 19.49
N TYR A 676 -2.76 14.14 18.58
CA TYR A 676 -4.17 14.43 18.84
C TYR A 676 -5.12 13.33 18.37
N TRP A 677 -6.12 13.05 19.21
CA TRP A 677 -7.40 12.46 18.84
C TRP A 677 -8.29 13.51 18.18
N LEU A 678 -8.85 13.16 17.03
CA LEU A 678 -9.61 14.05 16.15
C LEU A 678 -11.12 13.73 16.14
N ARG A 679 -11.49 12.51 16.56
CA ARG A 679 -12.85 11.96 16.59
C ARG A 679 -13.08 11.24 17.90
#